data_AF-A0A8B2P2K4-F1
#
_entry.id   AF-A0A8B2P2K4-F1
#
_cell.length_a   1.000
_cell.length_b   1.000
_cell.length_c   1.000
_cell.angle_alpha   90.00
_cell.angle_beta   90.00
_cell.angle_gamma   90.00
#
_symmetry.space_group_name_H-M   'P 1'
#
loop_
_entity.id
_entity.type
_entity.pdbx_description
1 polymer ?
#
loop_
_entity_poly.entity_id
_entity_poly.type
_entity_poly.pdbx_seq_one_letter_code
_entity_poly.pdbx_strand_id
1 'polypeptide(L)'
;MPLPFEDVARPQDRVLRQLAAALIYEGRIDVRTSGDAFGTVFTWTATGRRWRAFGRIGPFGRPRLAPGGVEMNAGGRWTTGTVAQLIHDVAAASPAAPRFEAELAATIDAGGRVGTRLRERRDASFAALESALDEGHPYHPSFRSRTGFTAADQARYGQGAPPFRLIWLMVRRERLSLSGAATRPDFWAEAIGPAGAEEAAVVAERAGWSLEATGLLPVHPFQLAQLDGTFAAAISAGAVIPLGATGDRYLAGQSLRTLFNVDRPAAACIKLPIDVTNTSIRRVLPPHSVVAAPHLSAWLAGIIAGDPAFRRMPVTLLEEYAGVVLDRDDPLSDRTSALWRDSVEARLGHGERAVPFTALMAVEDDGRPFIDPFIARHGLEPWVERLIEVAVLPVWHLMVAHGIALEAHGQNMILVLRDGWPVRIALRDFHDSVEYVEELLPPGHPPPSFRALDDAYRDPTPDLFFWMRDIEELRWTVMDTLFVFNLTEVSALLGAAYAYPERAFWERVRERIRRHAREEGLEERLARFGHETARIKVESLVSQKLAPVDPHDPDALPGHAVPNPLHPNTECQGMIEIDGHRYDRDALTARLAELAGGAALPLRPDRSYAVCHEDPAVWLAAFFALREAGASVVPVHPASPPAAARRIAIAAGCSHLIYGNAPPEPLPESAATLAPGQLVQMTSGTTGAPKPIARTFGEIEDELASYVAAFTAPEGMTPVVAAPTSHSYGLICGLLAGLKRGAMPVVVRPDNPRHLLRRLAEVERPVLYTSPAVLHTLARMLSGDERIHAAMTSGTLLPEPWFEAIRGRITNLFQQYGTSESGVIAVNPQTERSADMGAVLPHHRLLEDGSRDAPVEIRLATPWRTVATRDLGYRADGTLVFLSRLDDTINVAGLNVFPKEVEDAVMAMPGVTDAVAFRVADPFAGERVALVYSGDARVDEAALRAWCGERLAGHQLPAVSAKVPAVPRQANGKINRREIAAAFAAGDLEHA
;
A
#
# COMPACT_ATOMS: atom_id res chain seq x y z
N MET A 1 -12.89 -1.69 3.89
CA MET A 1 -12.75 -2.18 2.52
C MET A 1 -11.57 -3.11 2.46
N PRO A 2 -11.75 -4.36 2.03
CA PRO A 2 -10.59 -5.11 1.62
C PRO A 2 -9.90 -4.26 0.56
N LEU A 3 -8.60 -4.02 0.71
CA LEU A 3 -7.83 -3.73 -0.48
C LEU A 3 -8.21 -4.82 -1.49
N PRO A 4 -8.24 -4.54 -2.81
CA PRO A 4 -8.10 -5.64 -3.75
C PRO A 4 -6.98 -6.54 -3.20
N PHE A 5 -7.15 -7.87 -3.24
CA PHE A 5 -6.15 -8.84 -2.77
C PHE A 5 -6.20 -9.29 -1.28
N GLU A 6 -7.16 -8.87 -0.46
CA GLU A 6 -7.34 -9.53 0.86
C GLU A 6 -8.01 -10.91 0.75
N ASP A 7 -7.49 -11.87 1.50
CA ASP A 7 -8.03 -13.21 1.59
C ASP A 7 -9.23 -13.24 2.54
N VAL A 8 -10.43 -13.24 1.96
CA VAL A 8 -11.71 -13.33 2.70
C VAL A 8 -11.82 -14.60 3.55
N ALA A 9 -11.03 -15.66 3.27
CA ALA A 9 -10.97 -16.84 4.14
C ALA A 9 -10.16 -16.61 5.43
N ARG A 10 -9.39 -15.52 5.50
CA ARG A 10 -8.53 -15.15 6.66
C ARG A 10 -8.87 -13.74 7.16
N PRO A 11 -10.04 -13.54 7.80
CA PRO A 11 -10.47 -12.23 8.29
C PRO A 11 -9.49 -11.60 9.31
N GLN A 12 -8.73 -12.43 10.05
CA GLN A 12 -7.71 -11.96 10.97
C GLN A 12 -6.58 -11.19 10.28
N ASP A 13 -6.15 -11.60 9.09
CA ASP A 13 -5.03 -10.96 8.38
C ASP A 13 -5.39 -9.52 8.02
N ARG A 14 -6.64 -9.28 7.61
CA ARG A 14 -7.19 -7.94 7.39
C ARG A 14 -7.19 -7.11 8.67
N VAL A 15 -7.76 -7.65 9.75
CA VAL A 15 -7.90 -6.90 11.01
C VAL A 15 -6.51 -6.56 11.57
N LEU A 16 -5.55 -7.48 11.51
CA LEU A 16 -4.17 -7.26 11.91
C LEU A 16 -3.51 -6.17 11.07
N ARG A 17 -3.67 -6.21 9.75
CA ARG A 17 -3.12 -5.22 8.82
C ARG A 17 -3.69 -3.82 9.08
N GLN A 18 -5.01 -3.70 9.23
CA GLN A 18 -5.66 -2.41 9.54
C GLN A 18 -5.22 -1.89 10.92
N LEU A 19 -5.13 -2.77 11.92
CA LEU A 19 -4.65 -2.40 13.24
C LEU A 19 -3.21 -1.89 13.20
N ALA A 20 -2.29 -2.64 12.58
CA ALA A 20 -0.89 -2.22 12.45
C ALA A 20 -0.76 -0.91 11.67
N ALA A 21 -1.49 -0.75 10.57
CA ALA A 21 -1.50 0.48 9.78
C ALA A 21 -2.00 1.68 10.59
N ALA A 22 -3.09 1.53 11.34
CA ALA A 22 -3.63 2.59 12.19
C ALA A 22 -2.69 2.95 13.34
N LEU A 23 -2.09 1.95 14.01
CA LEU A 23 -1.12 2.19 15.09
C LEU A 23 0.15 2.90 14.59
N ILE A 24 0.62 2.56 13.39
CA ILE A 24 1.73 3.27 12.74
C ILE A 24 1.31 4.70 12.39
N TYR A 25 0.15 4.87 11.78
CA TYR A 25 -0.34 6.17 11.30
C TYR A 25 -0.53 7.17 12.44
N GLU A 26 -1.15 6.71 13.54
CA GLU A 26 -1.42 7.54 14.72
C GLU A 26 -0.22 7.67 15.67
N GLY A 27 0.96 7.15 15.29
CA GLY A 27 2.19 7.27 16.10
C GLY A 27 2.17 6.51 17.42
N ARG A 28 1.36 5.45 17.54
CA ARG A 28 1.27 4.59 18.75
C ARG A 28 2.37 3.55 18.83
N ILE A 29 3.10 3.34 17.75
CA ILE A 29 4.27 2.47 17.68
C ILE A 29 5.41 3.30 17.09
N ASP A 30 6.58 3.26 17.76
CA ASP A 30 7.81 3.81 17.20
C ASP A 30 8.29 2.91 16.05
N VAL A 31 7.94 3.31 14.83
CA VAL A 31 8.25 2.57 13.61
C VAL A 31 9.50 3.14 12.94
N ARG A 32 10.42 2.26 12.60
CA ARG A 32 11.50 2.56 11.66
C ARG A 32 11.02 2.18 10.28
N THR A 33 10.90 3.17 9.41
CA THR A 33 10.66 2.95 7.99
C THR A 33 12.01 2.84 7.29
N SER A 34 12.17 1.75 6.55
CA SER A 34 13.31 1.53 5.68
C SER A 34 12.78 1.15 4.31
N GLY A 35 13.21 1.86 3.28
CA GLY A 35 12.79 1.61 1.92
C GLY A 35 13.31 2.68 0.99
N ASP A 36 12.82 2.63 -0.24
CA ASP A 36 12.95 3.68 -1.25
C ASP A 36 11.56 4.22 -1.59
N ALA A 37 11.49 5.15 -2.53
CA ALA A 37 10.22 5.74 -2.95
C ALA A 37 9.24 4.76 -3.59
N PHE A 38 9.57 3.50 -3.80
CA PHE A 38 8.72 2.52 -4.48
C PHE A 38 8.39 1.30 -3.59
N GLY A 39 8.85 1.27 -2.34
CA GLY A 39 8.49 0.24 -1.39
C GLY A 39 9.04 0.53 0.00
N THR A 40 8.21 0.37 1.02
CA THR A 40 8.52 0.65 2.42
C THR A 40 8.41 -0.63 3.26
N VAL A 41 9.48 -0.95 3.97
CA VAL A 41 9.50 -1.90 5.07
C VAL A 41 9.31 -1.10 6.36
N PHE A 42 8.26 -1.43 7.09
CA PHE A 42 7.97 -0.91 8.41
C PHE A 42 8.51 -1.91 9.42
N THR A 43 9.38 -1.49 10.33
CA THR A 43 9.92 -2.35 11.39
C THR A 43 9.73 -1.67 12.74
N TRP A 44 9.33 -2.44 13.75
CA TRP A 44 9.18 -1.93 15.10
C TRP A 44 9.51 -3.01 16.11
N THR A 45 9.77 -2.61 17.35
CA THR A 45 9.95 -3.53 18.47
C THR A 45 8.98 -3.14 19.56
N ALA A 46 8.21 -4.11 20.05
CA ALA A 46 7.25 -3.92 21.12
C ALA A 46 7.41 -5.11 22.09
N THR A 47 7.46 -4.83 23.40
CA THR A 47 7.71 -5.83 24.47
C THR A 47 8.88 -6.81 24.21
N GLY A 48 9.92 -6.35 23.50
CA GLY A 48 11.08 -7.17 23.14
C GLY A 48 10.87 -8.09 21.92
N ARG A 49 9.66 -8.17 21.38
CA ARG A 49 9.36 -8.84 20.11
C ARG A 49 9.56 -7.87 18.95
N ARG A 50 10.28 -8.32 17.92
CA ARG A 50 10.45 -7.54 16.67
C ARG A 50 9.29 -7.85 15.73
N TRP A 51 8.79 -6.82 15.07
CA TRP A 51 7.73 -6.88 14.10
C TRP A 51 8.18 -6.21 12.79
N ARG A 52 7.60 -6.67 11.68
CA ARG A 52 7.78 -6.02 10.38
C ARG A 52 6.50 -6.07 9.55
N ALA A 53 6.35 -5.08 8.67
CA ALA A 53 5.35 -5.07 7.63
C ALA A 53 5.90 -4.51 6.32
N PHE A 54 5.41 -4.98 5.19
CA PHE A 54 5.73 -4.45 3.86
C PHE A 54 4.57 -3.61 3.35
N GLY A 55 4.85 -2.57 2.58
CA GLY A 55 3.81 -1.74 1.98
C GLY A 55 4.36 -0.44 1.43
N ARG A 56 3.52 0.61 1.46
CA ARG A 56 3.92 1.97 1.09
C ARG A 56 3.28 3.01 1.99
N ILE A 57 3.72 4.25 1.84
CA ILE A 57 3.02 5.43 2.36
C ILE A 57 2.25 6.05 1.18
N GLY A 58 0.93 6.18 1.35
CA GLY A 58 0.02 6.81 0.39
C GLY A 58 -0.27 8.28 0.74
N PRO A 59 -1.24 8.90 0.05
CA PRO A 59 -1.69 10.26 0.35
C PRO A 59 -2.08 10.42 1.82
N PHE A 60 -1.93 11.65 2.33
CA PHE A 60 -2.06 11.96 3.75
C PHE A 60 -1.11 11.18 4.66
N GLY A 61 -0.02 10.60 4.15
CA GLY A 61 0.90 9.82 4.97
C GLY A 61 0.34 8.46 5.40
N ARG A 62 -0.75 8.00 4.79
CA ARG A 62 -1.45 6.76 5.17
C ARG A 62 -0.62 5.53 4.87
N PRO A 63 -0.28 4.68 5.87
CA PRO A 63 0.38 3.40 5.63
C PRO A 63 -0.55 2.45 4.89
N ARG A 64 -0.11 1.97 3.73
CA ARG A 64 -0.78 0.95 2.92
C ARG A 64 0.03 -0.34 3.04
N LEU A 65 -0.20 -1.07 4.11
CA LEU A 65 0.46 -2.35 4.35
C LEU A 65 -0.08 -3.43 3.40
N ALA A 66 0.78 -4.32 2.93
CA ALA A 66 0.45 -5.45 2.06
C ALA A 66 -0.37 -6.51 2.79
N PRO A 67 -1.31 -7.22 2.12
CA PRO A 67 -2.02 -8.35 2.71
C PRO A 67 -1.06 -9.43 3.24
N GLY A 68 -1.39 -10.05 4.38
CA GLY A 68 -0.52 -11.07 5.00
C GLY A 68 0.89 -10.60 5.39
N GLY A 69 1.19 -9.29 5.25
CA GLY A 69 2.53 -8.75 5.37
C GLY A 69 2.97 -8.40 6.79
N VAL A 70 2.11 -8.55 7.81
CA VAL A 70 2.45 -8.23 9.21
C VAL A 70 3.03 -9.47 9.89
N GLU A 71 4.34 -9.45 10.09
CA GLU A 71 5.10 -10.58 10.64
C GLU A 71 5.75 -10.19 11.97
N MET A 72 5.91 -11.20 12.83
CA MET A 72 6.68 -11.12 14.07
C MET A 72 7.89 -12.05 14.00
N ASN A 73 8.97 -11.68 14.69
CA ASN A 73 10.14 -12.51 14.86
C ASN A 73 9.99 -13.38 16.13
N ALA A 74 9.87 -14.69 15.95
CA ALA A 74 9.81 -15.68 17.02
C ALA A 74 11.03 -16.60 16.92
N GLY A 75 11.99 -16.45 17.83
CA GLY A 75 13.18 -17.32 17.90
C GLY A 75 14.09 -17.26 16.67
N GLY A 76 14.22 -16.09 16.03
CA GLY A 76 15.06 -15.90 14.83
C GLY A 76 14.33 -16.15 13.51
N ARG A 77 13.11 -16.67 13.53
CA ARG A 77 12.28 -16.86 12.33
C ARG A 77 11.15 -15.82 12.28
N TRP A 78 10.88 -15.29 11.10
CA TRP A 78 9.70 -14.45 10.85
C TRP A 78 8.48 -15.33 10.56
N THR A 79 7.37 -15.03 11.22
CA THR A 79 6.09 -15.72 11.06
C THR A 79 4.97 -14.68 11.12
N THR A 80 3.83 -14.96 10.49
CA THR A 80 2.64 -14.11 10.60
C THR A 80 2.25 -13.91 12.07
N GLY A 81 2.04 -12.66 12.48
CA GLY A 81 1.58 -12.33 13.83
C GLY A 81 0.07 -12.51 14.00
N THR A 82 -0.43 -12.31 15.23
CA THR A 82 -1.87 -12.26 15.50
C THR A 82 -2.30 -10.91 16.07
N VAL A 83 -3.59 -10.60 15.95
CA VAL A 83 -4.19 -9.37 16.51
C VAL A 83 -3.98 -9.30 18.02
N ALA A 84 -4.24 -10.39 18.73
CA ALA A 84 -4.04 -10.49 20.18
C ALA A 84 -2.58 -10.23 20.57
N GLN A 85 -1.63 -10.80 19.82
CA GLN A 85 -0.20 -10.57 20.05
C GLN A 85 0.18 -9.10 19.87
N LEU A 86 -0.28 -8.46 18.79
CA LEU A 86 0.04 -7.06 18.54
C LEU A 86 -0.58 -6.15 19.61
N ILE A 87 -1.85 -6.35 19.97
CA ILE A 87 -2.52 -5.58 21.04
C ILE A 87 -1.80 -5.77 22.37
N HIS A 88 -1.44 -7.00 22.73
CA HIS A 88 -0.66 -7.25 23.94
C HIS A 88 0.67 -6.49 23.92
N ASP A 89 1.40 -6.53 22.80
CA ASP A 89 2.72 -5.91 22.71
C ASP A 89 2.66 -4.37 22.75
N VAL A 90 1.59 -3.75 22.25
CA VAL A 90 1.51 -2.27 22.09
C VAL A 90 0.58 -1.58 23.09
N ALA A 91 -0.32 -2.31 23.72
CA ALA A 91 -1.42 -1.74 24.50
C ALA A 91 -1.72 -2.50 25.81
N ALA A 92 -0.91 -3.48 26.23
CA ALA A 92 -1.18 -4.22 27.48
C ALA A 92 -1.33 -3.34 28.74
N ALA A 93 -0.72 -2.16 28.76
CA ALA A 93 -0.84 -1.21 29.88
C ALA A 93 -2.14 -0.37 29.84
N SER A 94 -2.89 -0.37 28.74
CA SER A 94 -4.14 0.39 28.63
C SER A 94 -5.28 -0.33 29.35
N PRO A 95 -6.06 0.36 30.21
CA PRO A 95 -7.25 -0.22 30.84
C PRO A 95 -8.37 -0.52 29.85
N ALA A 96 -8.36 0.10 28.67
CA ALA A 96 -9.36 -0.11 27.61
C ALA A 96 -8.97 -1.24 26.65
N ALA A 97 -7.73 -1.75 26.71
CA ALA A 97 -7.24 -2.80 25.81
C ALA A 97 -8.09 -4.07 25.81
N PRO A 98 -8.57 -4.63 26.94
CA PRO A 98 -9.40 -5.83 26.93
C PRO A 98 -10.72 -5.65 26.17
N ARG A 99 -11.36 -4.48 26.33
CA ARG A 99 -12.59 -4.14 25.61
C ARG A 99 -12.32 -4.03 24.10
N PHE A 100 -11.25 -3.35 23.72
CA PHE A 100 -10.89 -3.18 22.31
C PHE A 100 -10.49 -4.52 21.66
N GLU A 101 -9.75 -5.37 22.36
CA GLU A 101 -9.42 -6.73 21.93
C GLU A 101 -10.67 -7.57 21.68
N ALA A 102 -11.66 -7.50 22.58
CA ALA A 102 -12.94 -8.18 22.39
C ALA A 102 -13.70 -7.69 21.14
N GLU A 103 -13.68 -6.38 20.86
CA GLU A 103 -14.29 -5.83 19.64
C GLU A 103 -13.57 -6.28 18.36
N LEU A 104 -12.23 -6.40 18.40
CA LEU A 104 -11.44 -6.93 17.29
C LEU A 104 -11.74 -8.41 17.06
N ALA A 105 -11.80 -9.22 18.13
CA ALA A 105 -12.17 -10.62 18.06
C ALA A 105 -13.58 -10.82 17.48
N ALA A 106 -14.56 -10.01 17.92
CA ALA A 106 -15.92 -10.05 17.36
C ALA A 106 -15.96 -9.67 15.87
N THR A 107 -15.10 -8.73 15.44
CA THR A 107 -14.96 -8.37 14.02
C THR A 107 -14.39 -9.54 13.19
N ILE A 108 -13.42 -10.28 13.73
CA ILE A 108 -12.83 -11.47 13.08
C ILE A 108 -13.88 -12.59 12.95
N ASP A 109 -14.61 -12.88 14.02
CA ASP A 109 -15.68 -13.89 14.05
C ASP A 109 -16.82 -13.55 13.09
N ALA A 110 -17.23 -12.28 13.02
CA ALA A 110 -18.20 -11.81 12.03
C ALA A 110 -17.71 -12.01 10.58
N GLY A 111 -16.41 -11.85 10.32
CA GLY A 111 -15.80 -12.07 9.01
C GLY A 111 -15.76 -13.54 8.57
N GLY A 112 -15.72 -14.49 9.51
CA GLY A 112 -15.74 -15.92 9.21
C GLY A 112 -17.11 -16.47 8.78
N ARG A 113 -18.17 -15.67 8.93
CA ARG A 113 -19.58 -16.06 8.70
C ARG A 113 -20.10 -15.53 7.36
N VAL A 114 -19.35 -15.77 6.27
CA VAL A 114 -19.73 -15.39 4.90
C VAL A 114 -20.88 -16.28 4.39
N GLY A 115 -22.06 -16.13 4.98
CA GLY A 115 -23.31 -16.71 4.50
C GLY A 115 -23.96 -15.78 3.47
N THR A 116 -24.13 -16.29 2.25
CA THR A 116 -24.90 -15.67 1.14
C THR A 116 -24.55 -14.22 0.83
N ARG A 117 -23.35 -13.97 0.30
CA ARG A 117 -23.11 -12.75 -0.49
C ARG A 117 -24.09 -12.73 -1.66
N LEU A 118 -24.78 -11.59 -1.85
CA LEU A 118 -25.50 -11.31 -3.09
C LEU A 118 -24.47 -11.41 -4.22
N ARG A 119 -24.62 -12.41 -5.10
CA ARG A 119 -23.64 -12.68 -6.17
C ARG A 119 -23.57 -11.57 -7.22
N GLU A 120 -24.66 -10.80 -7.36
CA GLU A 120 -24.78 -9.70 -8.33
C GLU A 120 -25.20 -8.41 -7.60
N ARG A 121 -24.24 -7.73 -6.96
CA ARG A 121 -24.50 -6.45 -6.26
C ARG A 121 -24.62 -5.27 -7.23
N ARG A 122 -23.99 -5.39 -8.41
CA ARG A 122 -23.95 -4.32 -9.42
C ARG A 122 -25.32 -3.94 -9.94
N ASP A 123 -26.35 -4.78 -9.85
CA ASP A 123 -27.72 -4.48 -10.31
C ASP A 123 -28.76 -4.40 -9.18
N ALA A 124 -28.33 -4.54 -7.92
CA ALA A 124 -29.21 -4.50 -6.77
C ALA A 124 -29.85 -3.11 -6.55
N SER A 125 -31.07 -3.08 -5.99
CA SER A 125 -31.70 -1.84 -5.52
C SER A 125 -30.85 -1.18 -4.42
N PHE A 126 -31.08 0.10 -4.14
CA PHE A 126 -30.26 0.81 -3.15
C PHE A 126 -30.29 0.11 -1.78
N ALA A 127 -31.49 -0.24 -1.29
CA ALA A 127 -31.65 -0.92 0.00
C ALA A 127 -30.95 -2.29 0.03
N ALA A 128 -31.10 -3.09 -1.02
CA ALA A 128 -30.45 -4.40 -1.11
C ALA A 128 -28.93 -4.28 -1.18
N LEU A 129 -28.41 -3.32 -1.94
CA LEU A 129 -26.98 -3.04 -2.03
C LEU A 129 -26.42 -2.56 -0.68
N GLU A 130 -27.09 -1.60 -0.04
CA GLU A 130 -26.72 -1.07 1.27
C GLU A 130 -26.65 -2.18 2.34
N SER A 131 -27.58 -3.14 2.29
CA SER A 131 -27.55 -4.31 3.16
C SER A 131 -26.51 -5.36 2.74
N ALA A 132 -26.11 -5.42 1.48
CA ALA A 132 -25.13 -6.40 0.99
C ALA A 132 -23.66 -5.93 1.08
N LEU A 133 -23.40 -4.62 1.27
CA LEU A 133 -22.06 -4.05 1.41
C LEU A 133 -21.47 -4.37 2.78
N ASP A 134 -21.02 -5.61 2.90
CA ASP A 134 -20.53 -6.10 4.16
C ASP A 134 -19.17 -5.48 4.50
N GLU A 135 -18.34 -5.09 3.53
CA GLU A 135 -16.91 -4.73 3.65
C GLU A 135 -16.54 -3.90 4.89
N GLY A 136 -17.38 -2.96 5.33
CA GLY A 136 -17.17 -2.15 6.53
C GLY A 136 -16.04 -1.12 6.41
N HIS A 137 -15.76 -0.40 7.49
CA HIS A 137 -14.84 0.74 7.50
C HIS A 137 -13.44 0.38 6.94
N PRO A 138 -12.87 1.20 6.05
CA PRO A 138 -11.57 0.94 5.42
C PRO A 138 -10.36 1.20 6.32
N TYR A 139 -10.52 2.06 7.33
CA TYR A 139 -9.45 2.38 8.27
C TYR A 139 -9.58 1.64 9.61
N HIS A 140 -10.82 1.50 10.11
CA HIS A 140 -11.04 1.15 11.50
C HIS A 140 -10.89 -0.37 11.67
N PRO A 141 -10.05 -0.90 12.59
CA PRO A 141 -9.81 -2.34 12.67
C PRO A 141 -10.98 -3.14 13.29
N SER A 142 -11.76 -2.57 14.22
CA SER A 142 -13.03 -3.16 14.73
C SER A 142 -14.27 -2.70 13.95
N PHE A 143 -14.23 -2.76 12.62
CA PHE A 143 -15.27 -2.24 11.73
C PHE A 143 -16.61 -3.01 11.75
N ARG A 144 -16.66 -4.18 12.39
CA ARG A 144 -17.83 -5.07 12.45
C ARG A 144 -18.00 -5.75 13.81
N SER A 145 -17.66 -5.07 14.90
CA SER A 145 -17.69 -5.67 16.24
C SER A 145 -19.08 -6.11 16.69
N ARG A 146 -20.13 -5.32 16.40
CA ARG A 146 -21.56 -5.63 16.64
C ARG A 146 -21.84 -6.30 18.00
N THR A 147 -21.10 -5.88 19.03
CA THR A 147 -21.17 -6.46 20.37
C THR A 147 -22.56 -6.24 20.95
N GLY A 148 -23.22 -7.33 21.35
CA GLY A 148 -24.62 -7.34 21.80
C GLY A 148 -25.49 -8.29 20.97
N PHE A 149 -25.18 -8.51 19.69
CA PHE A 149 -25.87 -9.50 18.86
C PHE A 149 -25.30 -10.90 19.05
N THR A 150 -26.20 -11.89 19.22
CA THR A 150 -25.86 -13.29 19.02
C THR A 150 -25.80 -13.63 17.52
N ALA A 151 -25.33 -14.84 17.18
CA ALA A 151 -25.39 -15.32 15.80
C ALA A 151 -26.83 -15.38 15.25
N ALA A 152 -27.81 -15.71 16.10
CA ALA A 152 -29.21 -15.75 15.72
C ALA A 152 -29.77 -14.34 15.47
N ASP A 153 -29.40 -13.36 16.31
CA ASP A 153 -29.80 -11.95 16.10
C ASP A 153 -29.20 -11.41 14.81
N GLN A 154 -27.93 -11.68 14.54
CA GLN A 154 -27.26 -11.28 13.31
C GLN A 154 -27.94 -11.88 12.07
N ALA A 155 -28.38 -13.13 12.11
CA ALA A 155 -29.09 -13.78 11.00
C ALA A 155 -30.50 -13.23 10.78
N ARG A 156 -31.11 -12.62 11.80
CA ARG A 156 -32.50 -12.13 11.76
C ARG A 156 -32.63 -10.62 11.53
N TYR A 157 -31.70 -9.84 12.08
CA TYR A 157 -31.77 -8.38 12.14
C TYR A 157 -30.50 -7.68 11.65
N GLY A 158 -29.43 -8.44 11.44
CA GLY A 158 -28.17 -7.88 11.01
C GLY A 158 -28.17 -7.43 9.54
N GLN A 159 -27.10 -6.75 9.15
CA GLN A 159 -26.84 -6.47 7.75
C GLN A 159 -26.80 -7.78 6.92
N GLY A 160 -27.49 -7.81 5.79
CA GLY A 160 -27.65 -8.99 4.93
C GLY A 160 -28.74 -9.98 5.38
N ALA A 161 -29.40 -9.73 6.52
CA ALA A 161 -30.51 -10.55 6.99
C ALA A 161 -31.78 -10.34 6.14
N PRO A 162 -32.72 -11.31 6.13
CA PRO A 162 -34.01 -11.13 5.47
C PRO A 162 -34.81 -9.94 6.04
N PRO A 163 -35.70 -9.31 5.25
CA PRO A 163 -36.55 -8.24 5.75
C PRO A 163 -37.46 -8.68 6.90
N PHE A 164 -37.68 -7.79 7.87
CA PHE A 164 -38.50 -8.03 9.06
C PHE A 164 -39.46 -6.88 9.35
N ARG A 165 -40.49 -7.11 10.16
CA ARG A 165 -41.43 -6.07 10.61
C ARG A 165 -41.03 -5.48 11.95
N LEU A 166 -41.33 -4.20 12.13
CA LEU A 166 -41.14 -3.49 13.39
C LEU A 166 -42.25 -3.82 14.39
N ILE A 167 -41.99 -3.63 15.68
CA ILE A 167 -43.03 -3.60 16.68
C ILE A 167 -43.47 -2.15 16.87
N TRP A 168 -44.77 -1.90 16.83
CA TRP A 168 -45.31 -0.56 17.05
C TRP A 168 -45.99 -0.48 18.42
N LEU A 169 -45.65 0.54 19.20
CA LEU A 169 -46.26 0.83 20.49
C LEU A 169 -47.21 2.01 20.34
N MET A 170 -48.48 1.81 20.68
CA MET A 170 -49.46 2.87 20.77
C MET A 170 -49.42 3.48 22.17
N VAL A 171 -49.29 4.80 22.24
CA VAL A 171 -49.19 5.55 23.50
C VAL A 171 -50.07 6.79 23.46
N ARG A 172 -50.36 7.37 24.62
CA ARG A 172 -51.02 8.68 24.69
C ARG A 172 -50.11 9.75 24.11
N ARG A 173 -50.68 10.64 23.28
CA ARG A 173 -49.92 11.67 22.57
C ARG A 173 -49.11 12.59 23.50
N GLU A 174 -49.62 12.87 24.70
CA GLU A 174 -48.95 13.70 25.72
C GLU A 174 -47.63 13.11 26.26
N ARG A 175 -47.41 11.80 26.09
CA ARG A 175 -46.15 11.13 26.45
C ARG A 175 -45.08 11.26 25.37
N LEU A 176 -45.44 11.77 24.18
CA LEU A 176 -44.53 11.89 23.06
C LEU A 176 -44.04 13.34 22.92
N SER A 177 -42.73 13.51 22.85
CA SER A 177 -42.13 14.71 22.30
C SER A 177 -42.01 14.53 20.78
N LEU A 178 -42.77 15.33 20.03
CA LEU A 178 -42.90 15.23 18.57
C LEU A 178 -42.21 16.43 17.91
N SER A 179 -41.43 16.17 16.85
CA SER A 179 -40.75 17.20 16.06
C SER A 179 -41.00 17.00 14.56
N GLY A 180 -40.99 18.11 13.80
CA GLY A 180 -41.23 18.11 12.36
C GLY A 180 -42.61 17.55 11.97
N ALA A 181 -42.65 16.71 10.92
CA ALA A 181 -43.92 16.19 10.40
C ALA A 181 -44.66 15.25 11.37
N ALA A 182 -43.99 14.71 12.39
CA ALA A 182 -44.62 13.89 13.43
C ALA A 182 -45.67 14.65 14.26
N THR A 183 -45.65 15.98 14.21
CA THR A 183 -46.65 16.83 14.86
C THR A 183 -48.02 16.77 14.16
N ARG A 184 -48.08 16.37 12.88
CA ARG A 184 -49.33 16.31 12.11
C ARG A 184 -50.18 15.08 12.50
N PRO A 185 -51.53 15.19 12.58
CA PRO A 185 -52.39 14.05 12.92
C PRO A 185 -52.35 12.88 11.92
N ASP A 186 -52.19 13.17 10.63
CA ASP A 186 -52.21 12.20 9.54
C ASP A 186 -50.87 11.44 9.36
N PHE A 187 -49.81 11.88 10.03
CA PHE A 187 -48.47 11.30 9.93
C PHE A 187 -48.42 9.80 10.23
N TRP A 188 -49.19 9.33 11.22
CA TRP A 188 -49.09 7.94 11.68
C TRP A 188 -49.54 6.93 10.63
N ALA A 189 -50.60 7.25 9.87
CA ALA A 189 -51.08 6.38 8.80
C ALA A 189 -50.07 6.26 7.66
N GLU A 190 -49.37 7.36 7.34
CA GLU A 190 -48.28 7.40 6.38
C GLU A 190 -47.08 6.55 6.84
N ALA A 191 -46.69 6.72 8.11
CA ALA A 191 -45.50 6.13 8.72
C ALA A 191 -45.60 4.61 8.89
N ILE A 192 -46.73 4.09 9.40
CA ILE A 192 -46.91 2.64 9.61
C ILE A 192 -47.36 1.90 8.34
N GLY A 193 -47.92 2.63 7.38
CA GLY A 193 -48.48 2.10 6.15
C GLY A 193 -49.93 1.61 6.29
N PRO A 194 -50.64 1.36 5.16
CA PRO A 194 -52.09 1.13 5.16
C PRO A 194 -52.54 -0.03 6.06
N ALA A 195 -51.88 -1.18 5.96
CA ALA A 195 -52.24 -2.36 6.75
C ALA A 195 -52.03 -2.15 8.26
N GLY A 196 -50.95 -1.47 8.65
CA GLY A 196 -50.70 -1.16 10.05
C GLY A 196 -51.63 -0.07 10.59
N ALA A 197 -52.08 0.85 9.73
CA ALA A 197 -53.03 1.90 10.12
C ALA A 197 -54.42 1.31 10.42
N GLU A 198 -54.87 0.33 9.63
CA GLU A 198 -56.09 -0.44 9.91
C GLU A 198 -55.99 -1.18 11.25
N GLU A 199 -54.88 -1.85 11.52
CA GLU A 199 -54.67 -2.56 12.78
C GLU A 199 -54.59 -1.60 13.98
N ALA A 200 -53.92 -0.46 13.82
CA ALA A 200 -53.89 0.58 14.84
C ALA A 200 -55.29 1.12 15.14
N ALA A 201 -56.14 1.32 14.13
CA ALA A 201 -57.52 1.76 14.32
C ALA A 201 -58.34 0.73 15.12
N VAL A 202 -58.25 -0.55 14.76
CA VAL A 202 -58.94 -1.64 15.46
C VAL A 202 -58.49 -1.75 16.92
N VAL A 203 -57.18 -1.64 17.17
CA VAL A 203 -56.63 -1.71 18.54
C VAL A 203 -57.03 -0.49 19.36
N ALA A 204 -56.99 0.71 18.78
CA ALA A 204 -57.42 1.94 19.44
C ALA A 204 -58.90 1.86 19.84
N GLU A 205 -59.77 1.41 18.93
CA GLU A 205 -61.20 1.23 19.18
C GLU A 205 -61.45 0.24 20.34
N ARG A 206 -60.78 -0.92 20.31
CA ARG A 206 -60.89 -1.94 21.38
C ARG A 206 -60.42 -1.44 22.74
N ALA A 207 -59.42 -0.57 22.76
CA ALA A 207 -58.89 0.04 23.98
C ALA A 207 -59.69 1.27 24.44
N GLY A 208 -60.68 1.73 23.68
CA GLY A 208 -61.41 2.97 23.94
C GLY A 208 -60.53 4.23 23.80
N TRP A 209 -59.51 4.18 22.95
CA TRP A 209 -58.60 5.29 22.68
C TRP A 209 -58.98 6.00 21.38
N SER A 210 -59.02 7.34 21.38
CA SER A 210 -59.16 8.11 20.16
C SER A 210 -57.83 8.15 19.41
N LEU A 211 -57.84 7.88 18.10
CA LEU A 211 -56.65 7.98 17.24
C LEU A 211 -56.04 9.40 17.21
N GLU A 212 -56.85 10.44 17.41
CA GLU A 212 -56.35 11.82 17.48
C GLU A 212 -55.55 12.09 18.77
N ALA A 213 -55.89 11.38 19.85
CA ALA A 213 -55.26 11.52 21.16
C ALA A 213 -54.12 10.52 21.40
N THR A 214 -53.75 9.74 20.38
CA THR A 214 -52.68 8.75 20.44
C THR A 214 -51.54 9.09 19.48
N GLY A 215 -50.40 8.48 19.73
CA GLY A 215 -49.30 8.43 18.78
C GLY A 215 -48.65 7.05 18.79
N LEU A 216 -47.73 6.84 17.85
CA LEU A 216 -47.08 5.56 17.65
C LEU A 216 -45.57 5.71 17.84
N LEU A 217 -44.95 4.72 18.48
CA LEU A 217 -43.49 4.57 18.55
C LEU A 217 -43.09 3.25 17.87
N PRO A 218 -42.36 3.28 16.75
CA PRO A 218 -41.73 2.08 16.22
C PRO A 218 -40.55 1.68 17.11
N VAL A 219 -40.45 0.39 17.42
CA VAL A 219 -39.36 -0.19 18.19
C VAL A 219 -38.80 -1.38 17.42
N HIS A 220 -37.47 -1.45 17.36
CA HIS A 220 -36.78 -2.58 16.75
C HIS A 220 -37.05 -3.85 17.59
N PRO A 221 -37.41 -5.01 17.00
CA PRO A 221 -37.75 -6.22 17.76
C PRO A 221 -36.67 -6.66 18.77
N PHE A 222 -35.40 -6.61 18.37
CA PHE A 222 -34.26 -6.83 19.30
C PHE A 222 -34.25 -5.84 20.47
N GLN A 223 -34.51 -4.56 20.20
CA GLN A 223 -34.48 -3.52 21.24
C GLN A 223 -35.61 -3.72 22.25
N LEU A 224 -36.80 -4.11 21.77
CA LEU A 224 -37.93 -4.39 22.65
C LEU A 224 -37.58 -5.50 23.65
N ALA A 225 -36.96 -6.60 23.20
CA ALA A 225 -36.54 -7.70 24.07
C ALA A 225 -35.57 -7.24 25.19
N GLN A 226 -34.75 -6.22 24.92
CA GLN A 226 -33.87 -5.61 25.94
C GLN A 226 -34.62 -4.68 26.91
N LEU A 227 -35.79 -4.17 26.49
CA LEU A 227 -36.65 -3.25 27.24
C LEU A 227 -37.91 -3.90 27.81
N ASP A 228 -38.08 -5.22 27.68
CA ASP A 228 -39.31 -5.93 28.06
C ASP A 228 -39.74 -5.62 29.50
N GLY A 229 -38.78 -5.50 30.43
CA GLY A 229 -39.06 -5.11 31.82
C GLY A 229 -39.57 -3.68 32.01
N THR A 230 -39.14 -2.75 31.16
CA THR A 230 -39.54 -1.33 31.20
C THR A 230 -40.99 -1.16 30.78
N PHE A 231 -41.38 -1.81 29.67
CA PHE A 231 -42.72 -1.65 29.13
C PHE A 231 -43.74 -2.57 29.79
N ALA A 232 -43.34 -3.69 30.41
CA ALA A 232 -44.26 -4.63 31.02
C ALA A 232 -45.24 -3.97 32.01
N ALA A 233 -44.75 -3.08 32.88
CA ALA A 233 -45.59 -2.37 33.84
C ALA A 233 -46.57 -1.41 33.15
N ALA A 234 -46.08 -0.65 32.16
CA ALA A 234 -46.88 0.31 31.41
C ALA A 234 -47.93 -0.38 30.51
N ILE A 235 -47.59 -1.55 29.96
CA ILE A 235 -48.51 -2.40 29.20
C ILE A 235 -49.58 -2.99 30.11
N SER A 236 -49.18 -3.53 31.28
CA SER A 236 -50.13 -4.08 32.25
C SER A 236 -51.08 -3.01 32.80
N ALA A 237 -50.63 -1.76 32.92
CA ALA A 237 -51.46 -0.61 33.30
C ALA A 237 -52.30 -0.05 32.14
N GLY A 238 -52.15 -0.58 30.92
CA GLY A 238 -52.83 -0.08 29.72
C GLY A 238 -52.33 1.29 29.25
N ALA A 239 -51.20 1.79 29.77
CA ALA A 239 -50.61 3.08 29.40
C ALA A 239 -49.80 3.00 28.09
N VAL A 240 -49.43 1.79 27.67
CA VAL A 240 -48.79 1.47 26.38
C VAL A 240 -49.51 0.26 25.81
N ILE A 241 -49.88 0.29 24.54
CA ILE A 241 -50.59 -0.82 23.87
C ILE A 241 -49.73 -1.31 22.70
N PRO A 242 -49.15 -2.52 22.77
CA PRO A 242 -48.37 -3.06 21.66
C PRO A 242 -49.30 -3.50 20.52
N LEU A 243 -49.02 -3.02 19.30
CA LEU A 243 -49.70 -3.46 18.07
C LEU A 243 -49.12 -4.76 17.50
N GLY A 244 -48.01 -5.24 18.05
CA GLY A 244 -47.28 -6.40 17.51
C GLY A 244 -46.48 -6.08 16.25
N ALA A 245 -46.08 -7.14 15.54
CA ALA A 245 -45.25 -7.04 14.34
C ALA A 245 -46.09 -6.74 13.09
N THR A 246 -46.40 -5.46 12.89
CA THR A 246 -47.31 -4.99 11.82
C THR A 246 -46.69 -3.92 10.92
N GLY A 247 -47.44 -3.53 9.88
CA GLY A 247 -47.02 -2.58 8.86
C GLY A 247 -46.07 -3.21 7.83
N ASP A 248 -45.25 -2.34 7.22
CA ASP A 248 -44.29 -2.71 6.19
C ASP A 248 -43.10 -3.51 6.74
N ARG A 249 -42.44 -4.23 5.85
CA ARG A 249 -41.16 -4.90 6.11
C ARG A 249 -40.00 -3.96 5.83
N TYR A 250 -38.93 -4.14 6.60
CA TYR A 250 -37.73 -3.33 6.56
C TYR A 250 -36.46 -4.18 6.46
N LEU A 251 -35.44 -3.61 5.83
CA LEU A 251 -34.12 -4.19 5.70
C LEU A 251 -33.09 -3.31 6.43
N ALA A 252 -32.21 -3.93 7.22
CA ALA A 252 -31.14 -3.22 7.93
C ALA A 252 -30.00 -2.85 6.98
N GLY A 253 -29.57 -1.58 7.01
CA GLY A 253 -28.40 -1.09 6.27
C GLY A 253 -27.08 -1.25 7.02
N GLN A 254 -26.04 -0.56 6.53
CA GLN A 254 -24.69 -0.57 7.10
C GLN A 254 -24.63 -0.09 8.56
N SER A 255 -25.50 0.83 8.97
CA SER A 255 -25.58 1.31 10.35
C SER A 255 -26.28 0.33 11.30
N LEU A 256 -26.87 -0.76 10.78
CA LEU A 256 -27.79 -1.71 11.42
C LEU A 256 -29.13 -1.11 11.86
N ARG A 257 -29.11 0.14 12.31
CA ARG A 257 -30.22 0.82 12.97
C ARG A 257 -31.04 1.73 12.05
N THR A 258 -30.53 1.98 10.84
CA THR A 258 -31.26 2.61 9.74
C THR A 258 -31.91 1.51 8.92
N LEU A 259 -33.23 1.57 8.84
CA LEU A 259 -34.08 0.53 8.28
C LEU A 259 -34.78 1.05 7.01
N PHE A 260 -34.57 0.34 5.91
CA PHE A 260 -35.11 0.69 4.58
C PHE A 260 -36.39 -0.08 4.33
N ASN A 261 -37.45 0.63 3.94
CA ASN A 261 -38.73 0.01 3.63
C ASN A 261 -38.62 -0.77 2.31
N VAL A 262 -38.91 -2.08 2.33
CA VAL A 262 -38.84 -2.93 1.12
C VAL A 262 -40.19 -3.12 0.45
N ASP A 263 -41.28 -2.87 1.16
CA ASP A 263 -42.65 -2.99 0.60
C ASP A 263 -43.03 -1.69 -0.15
N ARG A 264 -42.55 -0.54 0.33
CA ARG A 264 -42.68 0.78 -0.30
C ARG A 264 -41.30 1.47 -0.37
N PRO A 265 -40.47 1.18 -1.39
CA PRO A 265 -39.09 1.70 -1.46
C PRO A 265 -38.97 3.23 -1.43
N ALA A 266 -39.98 3.96 -1.91
CA ALA A 266 -40.03 5.42 -1.86
C ALA A 266 -40.50 5.99 -0.50
N ALA A 267 -41.02 5.15 0.41
CA ALA A 267 -41.39 5.59 1.75
C ALA A 267 -40.13 5.82 2.60
N ALA A 268 -40.27 6.66 3.62
CA ALA A 268 -39.15 7.04 4.50
C ALA A 268 -38.43 5.83 5.11
N CYS A 269 -37.13 5.96 5.27
CA CYS A 269 -36.35 5.07 6.11
C CYS A 269 -36.52 5.46 7.59
N ILE A 270 -36.45 4.48 8.48
CA ILE A 270 -36.61 4.68 9.92
C ILE A 270 -35.28 4.42 10.61
N LYS A 271 -34.78 5.38 11.39
CA LYS A 271 -33.63 5.22 12.27
C LYS A 271 -34.13 4.98 13.69
N LEU A 272 -33.73 3.85 14.27
CA LEU A 272 -34.16 3.41 15.60
C LEU A 272 -32.95 3.24 16.53
N PRO A 273 -33.11 3.33 17.85
CA PRO A 273 -32.08 2.91 18.78
C PRO A 273 -32.00 1.37 18.81
N ILE A 274 -30.78 0.85 18.85
CA ILE A 274 -30.49 -0.55 19.15
C ILE A 274 -29.33 -0.63 20.13
N ASP A 275 -29.45 -1.45 21.16
CA ASP A 275 -28.44 -1.64 22.20
C ASP A 275 -27.30 -2.57 21.72
N VAL A 276 -26.63 -2.13 20.66
CA VAL A 276 -25.49 -2.80 20.05
C VAL A 276 -24.34 -1.81 20.03
N THR A 277 -23.15 -2.27 20.42
CA THR A 277 -21.91 -1.51 20.23
C THR A 277 -21.29 -1.92 18.92
N ASN A 278 -21.12 -0.98 17.99
CA ASN A 278 -20.43 -1.23 16.74
C ASN A 278 -19.39 -0.15 16.52
N THR A 279 -18.15 -0.54 16.20
CA THR A 279 -17.03 0.42 16.10
C THR A 279 -16.89 1.25 17.38
N SER A 280 -17.01 0.62 18.55
CA SER A 280 -16.98 1.20 19.91
C SER A 280 -18.06 2.21 20.29
N ILE A 281 -18.98 2.55 19.38
CA ILE A 281 -20.12 3.44 19.67
C ILE A 281 -21.39 2.62 19.87
N ARG A 282 -22.08 2.87 20.98
CA ARG A 282 -23.41 2.30 21.28
C ARG A 282 -24.45 2.96 20.39
N ARG A 283 -25.31 2.19 19.74
CA ARG A 283 -26.21 2.67 18.69
C ARG A 283 -27.56 3.19 19.22
N VAL A 284 -27.51 4.06 20.24
CA VAL A 284 -28.66 4.80 20.84
C VAL A 284 -28.92 6.16 20.17
N LEU A 285 -30.10 6.74 20.34
CA LEU A 285 -30.50 8.02 19.73
C LEU A 285 -30.81 9.07 20.81
N PRO A 286 -29.90 10.02 21.06
CA PRO A 286 -30.10 11.04 22.10
C PRO A 286 -31.36 11.88 21.85
N PRO A 287 -32.20 12.13 22.88
CA PRO A 287 -33.46 12.88 22.73
C PRO A 287 -33.29 14.27 22.12
N HIS A 288 -32.25 15.01 22.52
CA HIS A 288 -31.97 16.36 22.03
C HIS A 288 -31.63 16.41 20.54
N SER A 289 -30.93 15.38 20.06
CA SER A 289 -30.58 15.23 18.66
C SER A 289 -31.84 14.87 17.83
N VAL A 290 -32.67 13.95 18.33
CA VAL A 290 -33.93 13.54 17.66
C VAL A 290 -34.90 14.72 17.46
N VAL A 291 -35.04 15.59 18.46
CA VAL A 291 -35.92 16.76 18.38
C VAL A 291 -35.35 17.84 17.45
N ALA A 292 -34.02 17.99 17.39
CA ALA A 292 -33.35 18.98 16.53
C ALA A 292 -33.32 18.57 15.04
N ALA A 293 -33.32 17.27 14.72
CA ALA A 293 -33.10 16.74 13.38
C ALA A 293 -33.98 17.36 12.26
N PRO A 294 -35.31 17.53 12.45
CA PRO A 294 -36.15 18.11 11.40
C PRO A 294 -35.85 19.59 11.14
N HIS A 295 -35.49 20.33 12.20
CA HIS A 295 -35.17 21.75 12.10
C HIS A 295 -33.82 21.97 11.40
N LEU A 296 -32.82 21.13 11.71
CA LEU A 296 -31.52 21.11 11.03
C LEU A 296 -31.68 20.81 9.54
N SER A 297 -32.43 19.76 9.20
CA SER A 297 -32.65 19.35 7.81
C SER A 297 -33.32 20.46 7.00
N ALA A 298 -34.38 21.07 7.54
CA ALA A 298 -35.09 22.17 6.89
C ALA A 298 -34.21 23.42 6.72
N TRP A 299 -33.37 23.73 7.70
CA TRP A 299 -32.42 24.85 7.62
C TRP A 299 -31.39 24.65 6.51
N LEU A 300 -30.75 23.48 6.47
CA LEU A 300 -29.79 23.13 5.41
C LEU A 300 -30.44 23.13 4.02
N ALA A 301 -31.65 22.57 3.90
CA ALA A 301 -32.41 22.59 2.66
C ALA A 301 -32.70 24.02 2.19
N GLY A 302 -33.04 24.92 3.13
CA GLY A 302 -33.23 26.34 2.85
C GLY A 302 -31.97 27.03 2.33
N ILE A 303 -30.81 26.75 2.92
CA ILE A 303 -29.51 27.29 2.47
C ILE A 303 -29.20 26.83 1.03
N ILE A 304 -29.33 25.53 0.77
CA ILE A 304 -29.05 24.97 -0.56
C ILE A 304 -30.01 25.52 -1.61
N ALA A 305 -31.30 25.66 -1.27
CA ALA A 305 -32.30 26.23 -2.18
C ALA A 305 -32.06 27.72 -2.46
N GLY A 306 -31.49 28.45 -1.48
CA GLY A 306 -31.18 29.88 -1.59
C GLY A 306 -29.94 30.19 -2.44
N ASP A 307 -29.03 29.23 -2.61
CA ASP A 307 -27.77 29.45 -3.33
C ASP A 307 -27.82 28.94 -4.79
N PRO A 308 -27.69 29.83 -5.79
CA PRO A 308 -27.74 29.45 -7.20
C PRO A 308 -26.59 28.53 -7.65
N ALA A 309 -25.47 28.46 -6.92
CA ALA A 309 -24.34 27.59 -7.24
C ALA A 309 -24.76 26.11 -7.28
N PHE A 310 -25.68 25.69 -6.41
CA PHE A 310 -26.20 24.30 -6.37
C PHE A 310 -27.04 23.91 -7.59
N ARG A 311 -27.38 24.86 -8.48
CA ARG A 311 -27.95 24.50 -9.81
C ARG A 311 -26.89 23.88 -10.73
N ARG A 312 -25.61 24.28 -10.59
CA ARG A 312 -24.48 23.74 -11.34
C ARG A 312 -23.86 22.51 -10.68
N MET A 313 -23.89 22.46 -9.35
CA MET A 313 -23.47 21.30 -8.54
C MET A 313 -24.67 20.73 -7.76
N PRO A 314 -25.58 20.01 -8.43
CA PRO A 314 -26.76 19.49 -7.75
C PRO A 314 -26.36 18.57 -6.59
N VAL A 315 -27.05 18.75 -5.46
CA VAL A 315 -26.94 17.93 -4.25
C VAL A 315 -28.34 17.64 -3.73
N THR A 316 -28.56 16.44 -3.20
CA THR A 316 -29.82 16.05 -2.56
C THR A 316 -29.58 15.87 -1.07
N LEU A 317 -30.34 16.57 -0.22
CA LEU A 317 -30.39 16.25 1.19
C LEU A 317 -31.50 15.22 1.41
N LEU A 318 -31.18 14.13 2.10
CA LEU A 318 -32.19 13.19 2.60
C LEU A 318 -32.62 13.69 3.99
N GLU A 319 -33.67 14.50 3.99
CA GLU A 319 -34.11 15.24 5.17
C GLU A 319 -34.62 14.29 6.27
N GLU A 320 -34.22 14.55 7.51
CA GLU A 320 -34.68 13.86 8.70
C GLU A 320 -35.92 14.57 9.24
N TYR A 321 -37.01 14.47 8.48
CA TYR A 321 -38.14 15.38 8.53
C TYR A 321 -39.12 15.15 9.70
N ALA A 322 -38.96 14.06 10.47
CA ALA A 322 -39.79 13.76 11.64
C ALA A 322 -39.02 13.03 12.73
N GLY A 323 -39.26 13.42 13.99
CA GLY A 323 -38.64 12.81 15.16
C GLY A 323 -39.66 12.60 16.29
N VAL A 324 -39.50 11.49 17.02
CA VAL A 324 -40.38 11.08 18.11
C VAL A 324 -39.53 10.59 19.28
N VAL A 325 -39.81 11.08 20.49
CA VAL A 325 -39.23 10.57 21.73
C VAL A 325 -40.36 10.23 22.70
N LEU A 326 -40.37 9.02 23.24
CA LEU A 326 -41.29 8.63 24.31
C LEU A 326 -40.71 8.99 25.67
N ASP A 327 -41.53 9.62 26.52
CA ASP A 327 -41.21 10.02 27.90
C ASP A 327 -39.82 10.65 27.97
N ARG A 328 -39.66 11.81 27.34
CA ARG A 328 -38.38 12.46 27.07
C ARG A 328 -37.45 12.60 28.27
N ASP A 329 -37.98 12.86 29.46
CA ASP A 329 -37.18 13.04 30.69
C ASP A 329 -36.83 11.70 31.37
N ASP A 330 -37.28 10.57 30.80
CA ASP A 330 -36.93 9.24 31.27
C ASP A 330 -35.46 8.90 30.92
N PRO A 331 -34.69 8.28 31.82
CA PRO A 331 -33.31 7.84 31.56
C PRO A 331 -33.16 6.84 30.41
N LEU A 332 -34.25 6.25 29.92
CA LEU A 332 -34.29 5.31 28.80
C LEU A 332 -34.72 5.97 27.48
N SER A 333 -34.96 7.29 27.46
CA SER A 333 -35.41 8.04 26.29
C SER A 333 -34.46 7.95 25.08
N ASP A 334 -33.17 7.69 25.31
CA ASP A 334 -32.17 7.39 24.29
C ASP A 334 -32.38 6.05 23.55
N ARG A 335 -33.20 5.18 24.14
CA ARG A 335 -33.57 3.84 23.69
C ARG A 335 -35.05 3.73 23.29
N THR A 336 -35.83 4.80 23.44
CA THR A 336 -37.27 4.87 23.14
C THR A 336 -37.61 6.06 22.25
N SER A 337 -36.84 6.22 21.17
CA SER A 337 -36.99 7.29 20.20
C SER A 337 -36.94 6.76 18.76
N ALA A 338 -37.34 7.58 17.79
CA ALA A 338 -37.32 7.24 16.37
C ALA A 338 -37.16 8.49 15.49
N LEU A 339 -36.48 8.33 14.36
CA LEU A 339 -36.33 9.35 13.32
C LEU A 339 -36.77 8.80 11.97
N TRP A 340 -37.48 9.61 11.20
CA TRP A 340 -37.84 9.33 9.82
C TRP A 340 -37.03 10.21 8.90
N ARG A 341 -36.51 9.59 7.84
CA ARG A 341 -35.70 10.26 6.83
C ARG A 341 -36.17 9.89 5.44
N ASP A 342 -36.12 10.85 4.54
CA ASP A 342 -36.46 10.64 3.14
C ASP A 342 -35.73 9.44 2.53
N SER A 343 -36.46 8.68 1.71
CA SER A 343 -35.84 7.67 0.88
C SER A 343 -35.15 8.31 -0.31
N VAL A 344 -33.93 7.85 -0.60
CA VAL A 344 -33.25 8.23 -1.84
C VAL A 344 -34.04 7.82 -3.07
N GLU A 345 -34.77 6.70 -3.01
CA GLU A 345 -35.59 6.18 -4.13
C GLU A 345 -36.70 7.18 -4.51
N ALA A 346 -37.24 7.93 -3.54
CA ALA A 346 -38.23 8.97 -3.80
C ALA A 346 -37.65 10.22 -4.49
N ARG A 347 -36.32 10.39 -4.44
CA ARG A 347 -35.61 11.54 -5.00
C ARG A 347 -34.92 11.24 -6.33
N LEU A 348 -35.07 10.02 -6.88
CA LEU A 348 -34.48 9.61 -8.17
C LEU A 348 -35.34 10.07 -9.34
N GLY A 349 -34.71 10.62 -10.38
CA GLY A 349 -35.33 10.89 -11.67
C GLY A 349 -35.38 9.64 -12.56
N HIS A 350 -36.06 9.75 -13.70
CA HIS A 350 -36.14 8.65 -14.67
C HIS A 350 -34.74 8.21 -15.15
N GLY A 351 -34.46 6.91 -15.07
CA GLY A 351 -33.18 6.31 -15.46
C GLY A 351 -32.02 6.57 -14.48
N GLU A 352 -32.29 7.18 -13.33
CA GLU A 352 -31.30 7.37 -12.28
C GLU A 352 -31.30 6.19 -11.30
N ARG A 353 -30.14 5.97 -10.68
CA ARG A 353 -29.95 4.96 -9.65
C ARG A 353 -29.07 5.50 -8.54
N ALA A 354 -29.39 5.14 -7.30
CA ALA A 354 -28.57 5.43 -6.13
C ALA A 354 -27.61 4.28 -5.83
N VAL A 355 -26.37 4.61 -5.50
CA VAL A 355 -25.33 3.68 -5.07
C VAL A 355 -24.69 4.25 -3.80
N PRO A 356 -24.60 3.48 -2.70
CA PRO A 356 -23.86 3.92 -1.50
C PRO A 356 -22.43 4.27 -1.88
N PHE A 357 -21.89 5.39 -1.38
CA PHE A 357 -20.55 5.82 -1.79
C PHE A 357 -19.48 4.80 -1.37
N THR A 358 -19.71 4.06 -0.29
CA THR A 358 -18.86 2.93 0.07
C THR A 358 -18.76 1.91 -1.05
N ALA A 359 -19.80 1.62 -1.84
CA ALA A 359 -19.72 0.65 -2.94
C ALA A 359 -18.61 0.96 -3.96
N LEU A 360 -18.22 2.23 -4.11
CA LEU A 360 -17.18 2.64 -5.06
C LEU A 360 -15.84 1.97 -4.79
N MET A 361 -15.56 1.63 -3.52
CA MET A 361 -14.29 1.02 -3.13
C MET A 361 -14.38 -0.51 -3.02
N ALA A 362 -15.52 -1.11 -3.40
CA ALA A 362 -15.73 -2.56 -3.34
C ALA A 362 -15.11 -3.25 -4.57
N VAL A 363 -14.65 -4.48 -4.35
CA VAL A 363 -14.25 -5.43 -5.39
C VAL A 363 -15.26 -6.57 -5.38
N GLU A 364 -15.79 -6.90 -6.55
CA GLU A 364 -16.80 -7.95 -6.71
C GLU A 364 -16.16 -9.34 -6.83
N ASP A 365 -16.99 -10.38 -6.78
CA ASP A 365 -16.54 -11.78 -6.82
C ASP A 365 -15.81 -12.15 -8.14
N ASP A 366 -15.98 -11.35 -9.19
CA ASP A 366 -15.22 -11.45 -10.46
C ASP A 366 -13.79 -10.87 -10.38
N GLY A 367 -13.40 -10.36 -9.21
CA GLY A 367 -12.10 -9.75 -8.96
C GLY A 367 -11.95 -8.33 -9.50
N ARG A 368 -13.00 -7.74 -10.07
CA ARG A 368 -12.97 -6.37 -10.61
C ARG A 368 -13.64 -5.38 -9.66
N PRO A 369 -13.24 -4.09 -9.68
CA PRO A 369 -13.94 -3.07 -8.93
C PRO A 369 -15.44 -3.02 -9.24
N PHE A 370 -16.26 -2.60 -8.28
CA PHE A 370 -17.69 -2.36 -8.48
C PHE A 370 -17.93 -1.40 -9.66
N ILE A 371 -17.08 -0.38 -9.79
CA ILE A 371 -17.15 0.68 -10.80
C ILE A 371 -16.65 0.27 -12.20
N ASP A 372 -16.10 -0.94 -12.37
CA ASP A 372 -15.50 -1.39 -13.65
C ASP A 372 -16.42 -1.19 -14.88
N PRO A 373 -17.72 -1.53 -14.83
CA PRO A 373 -18.62 -1.29 -15.97
C PRO A 373 -18.83 0.19 -16.29
N PHE A 374 -18.73 1.06 -15.29
CA PHE A 374 -18.87 2.50 -15.49
C PHE A 374 -17.63 3.09 -16.17
N ILE A 375 -16.45 2.65 -15.74
CA ILE A 375 -15.17 3.02 -16.35
C ILE A 375 -15.09 2.50 -17.79
N ALA A 376 -15.47 1.25 -18.03
CA ALA A 376 -15.48 0.66 -19.37
C ALA A 376 -16.39 1.43 -20.35
N ARG A 377 -17.49 2.03 -19.86
CA ARG A 377 -18.43 2.78 -20.68
C ARG A 377 -18.00 4.22 -20.94
N HIS A 378 -17.50 4.92 -19.93
CA HIS A 378 -17.28 6.37 -19.97
C HIS A 378 -15.80 6.78 -20.09
N GLY A 379 -14.88 5.83 -19.94
CA GLY A 379 -13.44 6.08 -19.82
C GLY A 379 -13.06 6.50 -18.40
N LEU A 380 -11.83 6.17 -18.01
CA LEU A 380 -11.33 6.39 -16.64
C LEU A 380 -11.23 7.88 -16.28
N GLU A 381 -10.51 8.67 -17.08
CA GLU A 381 -10.27 10.08 -16.75
C GLU A 381 -11.55 10.92 -16.71
N PRO A 382 -12.45 10.87 -17.73
CA PRO A 382 -13.67 11.65 -17.71
C PRO A 382 -14.57 11.29 -16.52
N TRP A 383 -14.63 9.99 -16.17
CA TRP A 383 -15.42 9.53 -15.04
C TRP A 383 -14.84 10.00 -13.70
N VAL A 384 -13.51 9.96 -13.52
CA VAL A 384 -12.83 10.44 -12.30
C VAL A 384 -13.01 11.95 -12.14
N GLU A 385 -12.84 12.74 -13.20
CA GLU A 385 -13.07 14.19 -13.16
C GLU A 385 -14.50 14.51 -12.74
N ARG A 386 -15.48 13.80 -13.32
CA ARG A 386 -16.88 13.99 -12.95
C ARG A 386 -17.18 13.55 -11.52
N LEU A 387 -16.60 12.45 -11.05
CA LEU A 387 -16.75 12.01 -9.66
C LEU A 387 -16.24 13.09 -8.70
N ILE A 388 -15.06 13.68 -8.97
CA ILE A 388 -14.50 14.76 -8.14
C ILE A 388 -15.46 15.95 -8.09
N GLU A 389 -15.99 16.40 -9.24
CA GLU A 389 -16.96 17.49 -9.28
C GLU A 389 -18.20 17.21 -8.43
N VAL A 390 -18.78 16.01 -8.59
CA VAL A 390 -20.03 15.63 -7.96
C VAL A 390 -19.85 15.37 -6.46
N ALA A 391 -18.75 14.73 -6.06
CA ALA A 391 -18.52 14.33 -4.68
C ALA A 391 -17.91 15.42 -3.81
N VAL A 392 -17.01 16.24 -4.38
CA VAL A 392 -16.23 17.23 -3.61
C VAL A 392 -16.93 18.59 -3.56
N LEU A 393 -17.38 19.11 -4.70
CA LEU A 393 -17.76 20.52 -4.77
C LEU A 393 -18.94 20.90 -3.87
N PRO A 394 -20.05 20.13 -3.77
CA PRO A 394 -21.17 20.57 -2.94
C PRO A 394 -20.80 20.62 -1.45
N VAL A 395 -20.04 19.65 -0.95
CA VAL A 395 -19.57 19.61 0.45
C VAL A 395 -18.57 20.74 0.71
N TRP A 396 -17.61 20.92 -0.21
CA TRP A 396 -16.59 21.95 -0.10
C TRP A 396 -17.19 23.36 -0.18
N HIS A 397 -18.20 23.55 -1.03
CA HIS A 397 -18.92 24.81 -1.20
C HIS A 397 -19.76 25.14 0.04
N LEU A 398 -20.40 24.17 0.69
CA LEU A 398 -21.07 24.40 1.98
C LEU A 398 -20.09 24.93 3.04
N MET A 399 -18.92 24.31 3.15
CA MET A 399 -17.90 24.75 4.12
C MET A 399 -17.40 26.16 3.78
N VAL A 400 -16.98 26.37 2.53
CA VAL A 400 -16.32 27.62 2.15
C VAL A 400 -17.31 28.76 1.95
N ALA A 401 -18.47 28.56 1.33
CA ALA A 401 -19.44 29.63 1.05
C ALA A 401 -20.43 29.87 2.19
N HIS A 402 -20.72 28.85 2.99
CA HIS A 402 -21.76 28.93 4.04
C HIS A 402 -21.23 28.70 5.45
N GLY A 403 -19.96 28.32 5.63
CA GLY A 403 -19.39 28.09 6.96
C GLY A 403 -20.03 26.88 7.63
N ILE A 404 -20.44 25.88 6.84
CA ILE A 404 -21.12 24.66 7.31
C ILE A 404 -20.31 23.45 6.86
N ALA A 405 -19.83 22.66 7.81
CA ALA A 405 -19.23 21.36 7.55
C ALA A 405 -20.28 20.26 7.76
N LEU A 406 -20.21 19.26 6.89
CA LEU A 406 -20.99 18.02 7.00
C LEU A 406 -20.00 16.87 7.06
N GLU A 407 -20.24 15.87 7.90
CA GLU A 407 -19.47 14.62 7.89
C GLU A 407 -19.73 13.83 6.60
N ALA A 408 -18.90 14.08 5.59
CA ALA A 408 -19.00 13.47 4.27
C ALA A 408 -18.17 12.18 4.17
N HIS A 409 -18.28 11.32 5.18
CA HIS A 409 -17.68 10.00 5.14
C HIS A 409 -18.48 9.06 4.22
N GLY A 410 -17.88 7.96 3.78
CA GLY A 410 -18.48 7.08 2.76
C GLY A 410 -19.90 6.58 3.09
N GLN A 411 -20.27 6.39 4.37
CA GLN A 411 -21.63 5.97 4.76
C GLN A 411 -22.69 7.09 4.71
N ASN A 412 -22.31 8.37 4.73
CA ASN A 412 -23.24 9.50 4.68
C ASN A 412 -23.42 10.03 3.25
N MET A 413 -22.61 9.54 2.31
CA MET A 413 -22.68 9.89 0.91
C MET A 413 -23.34 8.78 0.09
N ILE A 414 -24.20 9.18 -0.83
CA ILE A 414 -24.82 8.31 -1.82
C ILE A 414 -24.57 8.93 -3.19
N LEU A 415 -24.02 8.15 -4.12
CA LEU A 415 -23.80 8.60 -5.48
C LEU A 415 -25.04 8.30 -6.33
N VAL A 416 -25.61 9.34 -6.94
CA VAL A 416 -26.68 9.17 -7.93
C VAL A 416 -26.05 9.12 -9.31
N LEU A 417 -26.32 8.01 -10.01
CA LEU A 417 -25.79 7.69 -11.31
C LEU A 417 -26.92 7.68 -12.36
N ARG A 418 -26.59 8.02 -13.60
CA ARG A 418 -27.40 7.71 -14.77
C ARG A 418 -26.53 6.92 -15.72
N ASP A 419 -26.90 5.68 -16.04
CA ASP A 419 -26.10 4.86 -16.96
C ASP A 419 -24.63 4.69 -16.53
N GLY A 420 -24.36 4.71 -15.21
CA GLY A 420 -23.01 4.67 -14.64
C GLY A 420 -22.28 6.02 -14.58
N TRP A 421 -22.86 7.10 -15.12
CA TRP A 421 -22.29 8.45 -15.07
C TRP A 421 -22.70 9.19 -13.79
N PRO A 422 -21.77 9.81 -13.03
CA PRO A 422 -22.10 10.59 -11.83
C PRO A 422 -22.92 11.85 -12.14
N VAL A 423 -24.13 11.92 -11.56
CA VAL A 423 -25.06 13.04 -11.75
C VAL A 423 -24.98 14.01 -10.59
N ARG A 424 -25.15 13.51 -9.36
CA ARG A 424 -25.15 14.26 -8.10
C ARG A 424 -24.81 13.36 -6.92
N ILE A 425 -24.50 13.97 -5.79
CA ILE A 425 -24.50 13.27 -4.49
C ILE A 425 -25.82 13.48 -3.76
N ALA A 426 -26.18 12.51 -2.94
CA ALA A 426 -27.13 12.68 -1.85
C ALA A 426 -26.43 12.52 -0.49
N LEU A 427 -26.76 13.38 0.47
CA LEU A 427 -26.19 13.44 1.81
C LEU A 427 -27.26 13.12 2.87
N ARG A 428 -26.85 12.60 4.02
CA ARG A 428 -27.75 12.13 5.08
C ARG A 428 -27.08 12.11 6.47
N ASP A 429 -27.88 11.84 7.51
CA ASP A 429 -27.46 11.71 8.93
C ASP A 429 -26.96 13.05 9.53
N PHE A 430 -27.79 14.09 9.48
CA PHE A 430 -27.42 15.47 9.86
C PHE A 430 -27.53 15.76 11.37
N HIS A 431 -28.49 15.13 12.06
CA HIS A 431 -28.77 15.36 13.49
C HIS A 431 -27.59 15.20 14.44
N ASP A 432 -26.56 14.42 14.07
CA ASP A 432 -25.39 14.16 14.91
C ASP A 432 -24.09 14.77 14.32
N SER A 433 -24.12 15.41 13.14
CA SER A 433 -22.90 15.61 12.34
C SER A 433 -22.74 16.98 11.66
N VAL A 434 -23.70 17.88 11.82
CA VAL A 434 -23.64 19.22 11.22
C VAL A 434 -22.82 20.14 12.11
N GLU A 435 -21.83 20.81 11.53
CA GLU A 435 -21.04 21.80 12.23
C GLU A 435 -21.10 23.13 11.48
N TYR A 436 -21.13 24.25 12.21
CA TYR A 436 -21.09 25.57 11.61
C TYR A 436 -20.37 26.61 12.45
N VAL A 437 -19.87 27.64 11.77
CA VAL A 437 -19.33 28.87 12.38
C VAL A 437 -20.31 30.00 12.10
N GLU A 438 -20.91 30.55 13.15
CA GLU A 438 -22.02 31.51 13.04
C GLU A 438 -21.65 32.77 12.24
N GLU A 439 -20.42 33.28 12.41
CA GLU A 439 -19.89 34.45 11.68
C GLU A 439 -19.80 34.27 10.17
N LEU A 440 -19.82 33.01 9.70
CA LEU A 440 -19.65 32.64 8.31
C LEU A 440 -20.97 32.26 7.62
N LEU A 441 -22.07 32.24 8.35
CA LEU A 441 -23.38 31.88 7.81
C LEU A 441 -23.90 32.95 6.83
N PRO A 442 -24.63 32.55 5.78
CA PRO A 442 -25.19 33.48 4.83
C PRO A 442 -26.27 34.38 5.49
N PRO A 443 -26.33 35.68 5.14
CA PRO A 443 -27.39 36.55 5.61
C PRO A 443 -28.78 36.01 5.26
N GLY A 444 -29.70 36.01 6.23
CA GLY A 444 -31.09 35.58 6.02
C GLY A 444 -31.37 34.10 6.26
N HIS A 445 -30.36 33.28 6.61
CA HIS A 445 -30.55 31.88 7.00
C HIS A 445 -29.98 31.62 8.41
N PRO A 446 -30.56 32.22 9.47
CA PRO A 446 -30.10 31.97 10.83
C PRO A 446 -30.26 30.48 11.19
N PRO A 447 -29.36 29.93 12.02
CA PRO A 447 -29.46 28.56 12.46
C PRO A 447 -30.73 28.35 13.31
N PRO A 448 -31.21 27.10 13.46
CA PRO A 448 -32.33 26.80 14.35
C PRO A 448 -32.12 27.36 15.76
N SER A 449 -33.21 27.76 16.43
CA SER A 449 -33.13 28.18 17.84
C SER A 449 -33.01 26.97 18.76
N PHE A 450 -31.85 26.31 18.77
CA PHE A 450 -31.63 25.05 19.51
C PHE A 450 -31.96 25.15 20.99
N ARG A 451 -31.66 26.29 21.63
CA ARG A 451 -32.03 26.56 23.03
C ARG A 451 -33.53 26.49 23.31
N ALA A 452 -34.37 26.74 22.30
CA ALA A 452 -35.82 26.62 22.40
C ALA A 452 -36.30 25.19 22.08
N LEU A 453 -35.46 24.35 21.48
CA LEU A 453 -35.78 22.96 21.14
C LEU A 453 -35.46 21.99 22.27
N ASP A 454 -34.37 22.22 23.01
CA ASP A 454 -33.95 21.34 24.11
C ASP A 454 -33.16 22.09 25.18
N ASP A 455 -33.34 21.65 26.43
CA ASP A 455 -32.62 22.13 27.60
C ASP A 455 -31.13 21.79 27.53
N ALA A 456 -30.77 20.69 26.85
CA ALA A 456 -29.39 20.29 26.60
C ALA A 456 -28.56 21.36 25.89
N TYR A 457 -29.20 22.28 25.14
CA TYR A 457 -28.53 23.33 24.38
C TYR A 457 -28.46 24.68 25.10
N ARG A 458 -28.99 24.84 26.33
CA ARG A 458 -29.12 26.16 27.01
C ARG A 458 -27.78 26.82 27.33
N ASP A 459 -26.81 26.03 27.78
CA ASP A 459 -25.45 26.47 28.11
C ASP A 459 -24.46 25.87 27.11
N PRO A 460 -24.42 26.37 25.86
CA PRO A 460 -23.62 25.74 24.83
C PRO A 460 -22.13 25.96 25.10
N THR A 461 -21.43 24.88 25.42
CA THR A 461 -19.98 24.81 25.22
C THR A 461 -19.75 24.74 23.71
N PRO A 462 -19.02 25.69 23.10
CA PRO A 462 -18.60 25.56 21.71
C PRO A 462 -17.90 24.21 21.47
N ASP A 463 -18.02 23.68 20.24
CA ASP A 463 -17.45 22.40 19.79
C ASP A 463 -18.07 21.14 20.42
N LEU A 464 -19.10 21.28 21.26
CA LEU A 464 -19.79 20.14 21.86
C LEU A 464 -20.98 19.63 21.03
N PHE A 465 -21.64 20.52 20.30
CA PHE A 465 -22.82 20.23 19.48
C PHE A 465 -22.58 20.73 18.05
N PHE A 466 -23.43 21.61 17.50
CA PHE A 466 -23.35 22.02 16.09
C PHE A 466 -22.56 23.32 15.85
N TRP A 467 -22.22 24.10 16.89
CA TRP A 467 -21.57 25.42 16.79
C TRP A 467 -20.10 25.34 17.17
N MET A 468 -19.23 25.68 16.22
CA MET A 468 -17.78 25.60 16.35
C MET A 468 -17.15 26.96 16.70
N ARG A 469 -16.06 26.95 17.47
CA ARG A 469 -15.28 28.15 17.84
C ARG A 469 -14.67 28.83 16.63
N ASP A 470 -14.16 28.05 15.68
CA ASP A 470 -13.43 28.59 14.53
C ASP A 470 -13.53 27.71 13.27
N ILE A 471 -12.90 28.22 12.20
CA ILE A 471 -12.90 27.61 10.87
C ILE A 471 -12.01 26.37 10.74
N GLU A 472 -11.08 26.16 11.68
CA GLU A 472 -10.19 25.00 11.68
C GLU A 472 -11.00 23.74 11.98
N GLU A 473 -11.96 23.77 12.89
CA GLU A 473 -12.86 22.64 13.17
C GLU A 473 -13.64 22.25 11.90
N LEU A 474 -14.24 23.22 11.20
CA LEU A 474 -14.93 22.94 9.93
C LEU A 474 -14.02 22.32 8.88
N ARG A 475 -12.79 22.85 8.72
CA ARG A 475 -11.79 22.27 7.82
C ARG A 475 -11.45 20.87 8.26
N TRP A 476 -11.21 20.65 9.55
CA TRP A 476 -10.81 19.37 10.10
C TRP A 476 -11.87 18.31 9.78
N THR A 477 -13.14 18.58 10.09
CA THR A 477 -14.28 17.68 9.80
C THR A 477 -14.38 17.31 8.33
N VAL A 478 -14.30 18.28 7.42
CA VAL A 478 -14.37 17.98 5.97
C VAL A 478 -13.13 17.23 5.49
N MET A 479 -11.92 17.63 5.91
CA MET A 479 -10.68 16.98 5.47
C MET A 479 -10.62 15.52 5.96
N ASP A 480 -10.99 15.26 7.21
CA ASP A 480 -10.97 13.92 7.78
C ASP A 480 -12.00 13.01 7.11
N THR A 481 -13.25 13.47 7.05
CA THR A 481 -14.36 12.62 6.60
C THR A 481 -14.41 12.46 5.09
N LEU A 482 -14.21 13.53 4.31
CA LEU A 482 -14.27 13.50 2.85
C LEU A 482 -12.97 13.00 2.22
N PHE A 483 -11.81 13.43 2.71
CA PHE A 483 -10.53 13.12 2.08
C PHE A 483 -9.81 11.95 2.74
N VAL A 484 -9.42 12.08 4.01
CA VAL A 484 -8.52 11.13 4.69
C VAL A 484 -9.17 9.75 4.84
N PHE A 485 -10.40 9.67 5.32
CA PHE A 485 -11.09 8.40 5.59
C PHE A 485 -12.04 7.94 4.47
N ASN A 486 -12.15 8.70 3.38
CA ASN A 486 -13.04 8.38 2.25
C ASN A 486 -12.31 8.42 0.89
N LEU A 487 -12.06 9.58 0.29
CA LEU A 487 -11.49 9.66 -1.08
C LEU A 487 -10.07 9.08 -1.21
N THR A 488 -9.28 9.02 -0.13
CA THR A 488 -7.98 8.34 -0.12
C THR A 488 -8.11 6.83 -0.39
N GLU A 489 -9.25 6.22 -0.10
CA GLU A 489 -9.51 4.82 -0.45
C GLU A 489 -9.93 4.67 -1.91
N VAL A 490 -10.67 5.66 -2.44
CA VAL A 490 -11.01 5.69 -3.88
C VAL A 490 -9.73 5.87 -4.71
N SER A 491 -8.84 6.80 -4.35
CA SER A 491 -7.56 6.98 -5.06
C SER A 491 -6.71 5.71 -5.02
N ALA A 492 -6.64 5.04 -3.86
CA ALA A 492 -5.91 3.79 -3.70
C ALA A 492 -6.47 2.66 -4.57
N LEU A 493 -7.81 2.52 -4.65
CA LEU A 493 -8.45 1.55 -5.54
C LEU A 493 -8.14 1.86 -7.01
N LEU A 494 -8.24 3.12 -7.42
CA LEU A 494 -7.96 3.52 -8.80
C LEU A 494 -6.49 3.24 -9.18
N GLY A 495 -5.56 3.51 -8.28
CA GLY A 495 -4.15 3.16 -8.46
C GLY A 495 -3.91 1.65 -8.55
N ALA A 496 -4.55 0.86 -7.69
CA ALA A 496 -4.37 -0.59 -7.67
C ALA A 496 -5.03 -1.30 -8.85
N ALA A 497 -6.22 -0.87 -9.27
CA ALA A 497 -7.02 -1.56 -10.29
C ALA A 497 -6.80 -1.04 -11.71
N TYR A 498 -6.47 0.24 -11.88
CA TYR A 498 -6.36 0.89 -13.19
C TYR A 498 -5.01 1.60 -13.40
N ALA A 499 -4.03 1.39 -12.51
CA ALA A 499 -2.74 2.06 -12.56
C ALA A 499 -2.85 3.60 -12.58
N TYR A 500 -3.93 4.16 -12.01
CA TYR A 500 -4.17 5.59 -11.97
C TYR A 500 -3.37 6.27 -10.85
N PRO A 501 -2.48 7.21 -11.17
CA PRO A 501 -1.68 7.94 -10.19
C PRO A 501 -2.49 8.57 -9.05
N GLU A 502 -2.18 8.23 -7.79
CA GLU A 502 -2.84 8.87 -6.65
C GLU A 502 -2.54 10.37 -6.60
N ARG A 503 -1.34 10.80 -7.02
CA ARG A 503 -1.00 12.22 -7.12
C ARG A 503 -1.89 12.93 -8.14
N ALA A 504 -2.07 12.36 -9.33
CA ALA A 504 -2.90 12.98 -10.35
C ALA A 504 -4.37 13.09 -9.91
N PHE A 505 -4.85 12.17 -9.08
CA PHE A 505 -6.15 12.30 -8.41
C PHE A 505 -6.20 13.58 -7.55
N TRP A 506 -5.23 13.75 -6.64
CA TRP A 506 -5.22 14.88 -5.70
C TRP A 506 -4.89 16.22 -6.36
N GLU A 507 -4.07 16.23 -7.42
CA GLU A 507 -3.84 17.42 -8.24
C GLU A 507 -5.12 17.88 -8.94
N ARG A 508 -5.91 16.94 -9.50
CA ARG A 508 -7.24 17.25 -10.07
C ARG A 508 -8.22 17.76 -9.01
N VAL A 509 -8.23 17.18 -7.81
CA VAL A 509 -9.04 17.70 -6.68
C VAL A 509 -8.66 19.15 -6.36
N ARG A 510 -7.37 19.43 -6.20
CA ARG A 510 -6.84 20.77 -5.91
C ARG A 510 -7.22 21.78 -7.00
N GLU A 511 -6.98 21.43 -8.26
CA GLU A 511 -7.26 22.30 -9.40
C GLU A 511 -8.76 22.60 -9.52
N ARG A 512 -9.60 21.59 -9.30
CA ARG A 512 -11.05 21.73 -9.34
C ARG A 512 -11.58 22.60 -8.20
N ILE A 513 -11.06 22.45 -6.98
CA ILE A 513 -11.37 23.34 -5.84
C ILE A 513 -10.98 24.79 -6.14
N ARG A 514 -9.75 25.03 -6.62
CA ARG A 514 -9.29 26.39 -6.95
C ARG A 514 -10.11 27.02 -8.06
N ARG A 515 -10.43 26.24 -9.10
CA ARG A 515 -11.26 26.70 -10.21
C ARG A 515 -12.67 27.03 -9.74
N HIS A 516 -13.24 26.20 -8.88
CA HIS A 516 -14.53 26.44 -8.25
C HIS A 516 -14.57 27.77 -7.47
N ALA A 517 -13.55 28.00 -6.64
CA ALA A 517 -13.47 29.26 -5.89
C ALA A 517 -13.41 30.49 -6.81
N ARG A 518 -12.72 30.42 -7.95
CA ARG A 518 -12.74 31.51 -8.96
C ARG A 518 -14.12 31.68 -9.61
N GLU A 519 -14.78 30.58 -9.93
CA GLU A 519 -16.10 30.59 -10.59
C GLU A 519 -17.21 31.15 -9.68
N GLU A 520 -17.05 31.07 -8.36
CA GLU A 520 -18.01 31.58 -7.36
C GLU A 520 -17.50 32.82 -6.58
N GLY A 521 -16.30 33.34 -6.89
CA GLY A 521 -15.71 34.50 -6.19
C GLY A 521 -15.37 34.25 -4.71
N LEU A 522 -14.98 33.02 -4.36
CA LEU A 522 -14.70 32.57 -2.99
C LEU A 522 -13.20 32.49 -2.66
N GLU A 523 -12.33 33.04 -3.50
CA GLU A 523 -10.86 32.87 -3.38
C GLU A 523 -10.30 33.35 -2.04
N GLU A 524 -10.72 34.53 -1.58
CA GLU A 524 -10.28 35.09 -0.29
C GLU A 524 -10.77 34.22 0.88
N ARG A 525 -12.01 33.75 0.81
CA ARG A 525 -12.58 32.88 1.86
C ARG A 525 -11.91 31.52 1.88
N LEU A 526 -11.67 30.92 0.71
CA LEU A 526 -10.92 29.67 0.57
C LEU A 526 -9.49 29.79 1.13
N ALA A 527 -8.83 30.94 0.94
CA ALA A 527 -7.50 31.20 1.48
C ALA A 527 -7.49 31.19 3.02
N ARG A 528 -8.53 31.75 3.67
CA ARG A 528 -8.67 31.74 5.14
C ARG A 528 -8.70 30.34 5.73
N PHE A 529 -9.30 29.37 5.04
CA PHE A 529 -9.32 27.98 5.52
C PHE A 529 -7.95 27.31 5.52
N GLY A 530 -6.96 27.82 4.78
CA GLY A 530 -5.63 27.20 4.74
C GLY A 530 -5.63 25.78 4.16
N HIS A 531 -6.54 25.47 3.23
CA HIS A 531 -6.71 24.12 2.68
C HIS A 531 -5.46 23.51 2.01
N GLU A 532 -4.47 24.33 1.68
CA GLU A 532 -3.19 23.89 1.09
C GLU A 532 -2.02 23.98 2.07
N THR A 533 -2.25 24.12 3.38
CA THR A 533 -1.16 24.01 4.35
C THR A 533 -0.43 22.68 4.18
N ALA A 534 0.91 22.68 4.31
CA ALA A 534 1.72 21.49 4.06
C ALA A 534 1.36 20.30 4.97
N ARG A 535 0.80 20.58 6.15
CA ARG A 535 0.28 19.59 7.08
C ARG A 535 -1.10 19.97 7.58
N ILE A 536 -1.88 18.95 7.91
CA ILE A 536 -3.20 19.07 8.54
C ILE A 536 -3.27 18.17 9.77
N LYS A 537 -4.12 18.52 10.73
CA LYS A 537 -4.51 17.66 11.86
C LYS A 537 -5.53 16.64 11.37
N VAL A 538 -5.41 15.40 11.86
CA VAL A 538 -6.32 14.27 11.61
C VAL A 538 -6.62 13.58 12.93
N GLU A 539 -7.85 13.11 13.10
CA GLU A 539 -8.30 12.37 14.27
C GLU A 539 -7.60 11.01 14.42
N SER A 540 -7.27 10.65 15.66
CA SER A 540 -6.64 9.38 16.02
C SER A 540 -7.68 8.39 16.60
N LEU A 541 -8.42 7.72 15.72
CA LEU A 541 -9.56 6.86 16.09
C LEU A 541 -9.17 5.63 16.94
N VAL A 542 -8.02 4.99 16.68
CA VAL A 542 -7.57 3.83 17.48
C VAL A 542 -7.02 4.29 18.83
N SER A 543 -6.33 5.43 18.84
CA SER A 543 -5.81 6.10 20.02
C SER A 543 -6.90 6.43 21.02
N GLN A 544 -8.03 6.96 20.55
CA GLN A 544 -9.21 7.24 21.39
C GLN A 544 -9.76 5.96 22.03
N LYS A 545 -9.63 4.80 21.38
CA LYS A 545 -10.09 3.51 21.94
C LYS A 545 -9.16 2.96 22.99
N LEU A 546 -7.85 3.18 22.82
CA LEU A 546 -6.84 2.77 23.78
C LEU A 546 -6.74 3.71 24.98
N ALA A 547 -7.11 4.98 24.81
CA ALA A 547 -7.18 5.97 25.87
C ALA A 547 -8.44 6.82 25.68
N PRO A 548 -9.62 6.32 26.12
CA PRO A 548 -10.86 7.07 26.04
C PRO A 548 -10.73 8.39 26.80
N VAL A 549 -11.15 9.47 26.15
CA VAL A 549 -11.21 10.82 26.71
C VAL A 549 -12.65 11.17 27.04
N ASP A 550 -12.86 12.21 27.84
CA ASP A 550 -14.20 12.72 28.12
C ASP A 550 -14.82 13.26 26.81
N PRO A 551 -15.94 12.71 26.33
CA PRO A 551 -16.60 13.20 25.13
C PRO A 551 -17.15 14.63 25.28
N HIS A 552 -17.20 15.17 26.50
CA HIS A 552 -17.61 16.55 26.77
C HIS A 552 -16.43 17.55 26.82
N ASP A 553 -15.20 17.08 26.61
CA ASP A 553 -14.00 17.91 26.51
C ASP A 553 -13.48 17.94 25.06
N PRO A 554 -13.85 18.94 24.25
CA PRO A 554 -13.45 19.02 22.85
C PRO A 554 -11.94 19.17 22.66
N ASP A 555 -11.23 19.72 23.66
CA ASP A 555 -9.77 19.91 23.61
C ASP A 555 -9.02 18.59 23.90
N ALA A 556 -9.69 17.57 24.42
CA ALA A 556 -9.09 16.27 24.75
C ALA A 556 -9.05 15.29 23.57
N LEU A 557 -9.70 15.58 22.44
CA LEU A 557 -9.76 14.66 21.29
C LEU A 557 -8.36 14.42 20.70
N PRO A 558 -7.88 13.16 20.67
CA PRO A 558 -6.54 12.87 20.19
C PRO A 558 -6.46 13.05 18.67
N GLY A 559 -5.49 13.84 18.22
CA GLY A 559 -5.17 14.00 16.80
C GLY A 559 -3.67 13.99 16.54
N HIS A 560 -3.30 13.80 15.28
CA HIS A 560 -1.91 13.82 14.82
C HIS A 560 -1.79 14.60 13.51
N ALA A 561 -0.62 15.19 13.27
CA ALA A 561 -0.38 15.97 12.06
C ALA A 561 0.09 15.08 10.91
N VAL A 562 -0.44 15.26 9.71
CA VAL A 562 -0.12 14.47 8.52
C VAL A 562 0.19 15.36 7.31
N PRO A 563 0.97 14.91 6.31
CA PRO A 563 1.20 15.70 5.09
C PRO A 563 -0.09 15.90 4.29
N ASN A 564 -0.23 17.03 3.61
CA ASN A 564 -1.43 17.35 2.83
C ASN A 564 -1.13 17.25 1.32
N PRO A 565 -1.72 16.29 0.58
CA PRO A 565 -1.49 16.14 -0.86
C PRO A 565 -2.02 17.32 -1.70
N LEU A 566 -2.85 18.21 -1.13
CA LEU A 566 -3.28 19.44 -1.79
C LEU A 566 -2.19 20.52 -1.80
N HIS A 567 -1.13 20.41 -0.99
CA HIS A 567 -0.03 21.36 -1.01
C HIS A 567 0.80 21.24 -2.31
N PRO A 568 1.17 22.36 -2.97
CA PRO A 568 1.88 22.35 -4.26
C PRO A 568 3.26 21.70 -4.25
N ASN A 569 3.97 21.75 -3.13
CA ASN A 569 5.31 21.16 -2.99
C ASN A 569 5.31 19.87 -2.16
N THR A 570 4.23 19.08 -2.22
CA THR A 570 4.26 17.73 -1.65
C THR A 570 5.36 16.93 -2.36
N GLU A 571 6.46 16.65 -1.64
CA GLU A 571 7.72 16.14 -2.22
C GLU A 571 7.52 14.90 -3.10
N CYS A 572 8.03 14.95 -4.34
CA CYS A 572 8.27 13.76 -5.16
C CYS A 572 9.59 13.13 -4.71
N GLN A 573 9.52 12.23 -3.74
CA GLN A 573 10.68 11.39 -3.44
C GLN A 573 10.80 10.27 -4.49
N GLY A 574 12.04 10.02 -4.94
CA GLY A 574 12.49 8.92 -5.79
C GLY A 574 12.00 8.94 -7.24
N MET A 575 12.72 9.70 -8.05
CA MET A 575 12.62 9.66 -9.51
C MET A 575 13.70 8.73 -10.08
N ILE A 576 13.40 8.09 -11.21
CA ILE A 576 14.36 7.34 -12.03
C ILE A 576 14.33 7.97 -13.42
N GLU A 577 15.48 8.20 -14.02
CA GLU A 577 15.56 8.53 -15.43
C GLU A 577 15.92 7.26 -16.22
N ILE A 578 15.19 6.96 -17.29
CA ILE A 578 15.43 5.81 -18.16
C ILE A 578 15.45 6.32 -19.60
N ASP A 579 16.59 6.17 -20.27
CA ASP A 579 16.82 6.61 -21.66
C ASP A 579 16.36 8.07 -21.92
N GLY A 580 16.61 8.97 -20.96
CA GLY A 580 16.28 10.41 -21.05
C GLY A 580 14.87 10.78 -20.62
N HIS A 581 14.02 9.81 -20.28
CA HIS A 581 12.68 10.04 -19.73
C HIS A 581 12.68 9.88 -18.22
N ARG A 582 12.05 10.83 -17.51
CA ARG A 582 11.94 10.80 -16.05
C ARG A 582 10.66 10.11 -15.62
N TYR A 583 10.78 9.22 -14.66
CA TYR A 583 9.68 8.50 -14.06
C TYR A 583 9.72 8.67 -12.54
N ASP A 584 8.66 9.23 -11.98
CA ASP A 584 8.36 9.03 -10.56
C ASP A 584 7.57 7.71 -10.38
N ARG A 585 7.13 7.45 -9.15
CA ARG A 585 6.29 6.29 -8.80
C ARG A 585 5.08 6.14 -9.73
N ASP A 586 4.39 7.23 -9.94
CA ASP A 586 3.13 7.25 -10.65
C ASP A 586 3.33 7.05 -12.16
N ALA A 587 4.35 7.69 -12.72
CA ALA A 587 4.78 7.47 -14.09
C ALA A 587 5.21 6.01 -14.34
N LEU A 588 5.94 5.38 -13.42
CA LEU A 588 6.27 3.95 -13.53
C LEU A 588 5.03 3.07 -13.39
N THR A 589 4.14 3.37 -12.45
CA THR A 589 2.91 2.61 -12.24
C THR A 589 2.03 2.61 -13.50
N ALA A 590 1.92 3.75 -14.19
CA ALA A 590 1.18 3.84 -15.45
C ALA A 590 1.73 2.89 -16.54
N ARG A 591 3.04 2.60 -16.54
CA ARG A 591 3.67 1.64 -17.47
C ARG A 591 3.25 0.19 -17.21
N LEU A 592 2.67 -0.14 -16.05
CA LEU A 592 2.11 -1.48 -15.79
C LEU A 592 0.98 -1.83 -16.75
N ALA A 593 0.22 -0.85 -17.24
CA ALA A 593 -0.88 -1.10 -18.17
C ALA A 593 -0.40 -1.66 -19.53
N GLU A 594 0.88 -1.50 -19.85
CA GLU A 594 1.48 -2.09 -21.06
C GLU A 594 1.76 -3.59 -20.91
N LEU A 595 1.83 -4.08 -19.67
CA LEU A 595 1.85 -5.51 -19.39
C LEU A 595 0.46 -6.09 -19.64
N ALA A 596 0.42 -7.36 -20.01
CA ALA A 596 -0.81 -8.13 -20.09
C ALA A 596 -1.88 -7.64 -21.08
N GLY A 597 -1.50 -6.85 -22.10
CA GLY A 597 -2.46 -6.28 -23.05
C GLY A 597 -3.53 -5.39 -22.41
N GLY A 598 -3.21 -4.73 -21.28
CA GLY A 598 -4.14 -3.88 -20.53
C GLY A 598 -4.97 -4.59 -19.47
N ALA A 599 -4.76 -5.89 -19.24
CA ALA A 599 -5.41 -6.62 -18.15
C ALA A 599 -4.72 -6.34 -16.79
N ALA A 600 -5.52 -6.22 -15.72
CA ALA A 600 -4.98 -6.03 -14.37
C ALA A 600 -4.10 -7.22 -13.95
N LEU A 601 -2.90 -6.93 -13.47
CA LEU A 601 -2.00 -7.94 -12.91
C LEU A 601 -2.52 -8.37 -11.52
N PRO A 602 -2.65 -9.67 -11.21
CA PRO A 602 -3.11 -10.12 -9.89
C PRO A 602 -2.00 -9.93 -8.83
N LEU A 603 -1.90 -8.72 -8.28
CA LEU A 603 -0.91 -8.32 -7.29
C LEU A 603 -1.21 -8.93 -5.91
N ARG A 604 -0.77 -10.18 -5.69
CA ARG A 604 -1.02 -10.90 -4.44
C ARG A 604 0.28 -11.41 -3.79
N PRO A 605 0.38 -11.38 -2.46
CA PRO A 605 1.56 -11.84 -1.73
C PRO A 605 1.75 -13.36 -1.81
N ASP A 606 0.68 -14.14 -2.00
CA ASP A 606 0.74 -15.59 -2.19
C ASP A 606 1.27 -16.02 -3.58
N ARG A 607 1.61 -15.05 -4.44
CA ARG A 607 2.03 -15.30 -5.82
C ARG A 607 3.50 -14.93 -6.05
N SER A 608 4.07 -15.60 -7.03
CA SER A 608 5.45 -15.40 -7.47
C SER A 608 5.53 -15.31 -8.99
N TYR A 609 6.33 -14.37 -9.49
CA TYR A 609 6.36 -13.97 -10.89
C TYR A 609 7.78 -13.95 -11.42
N ALA A 610 8.00 -14.65 -12.53
CA ALA A 610 9.16 -14.43 -13.38
C ALA A 610 8.82 -13.36 -14.42
N VAL A 611 9.69 -12.37 -14.61
CA VAL A 611 9.44 -11.25 -15.54
C VAL A 611 10.58 -11.12 -16.52
N CYS A 612 10.27 -11.20 -17.82
CA CYS A 612 11.19 -11.02 -18.93
C CYS A 612 10.67 -9.91 -19.84
N HIS A 613 11.29 -8.73 -19.80
CA HIS A 613 10.85 -7.56 -20.57
C HIS A 613 12.04 -6.72 -21.07
N GLU A 614 11.99 -6.25 -22.32
CA GLU A 614 13.08 -5.51 -22.97
C GLU A 614 13.12 -4.01 -22.64
N ASP A 615 11.98 -3.41 -22.32
CA ASP A 615 11.87 -2.05 -21.80
C ASP A 615 12.16 -2.04 -20.28
N PRO A 616 13.25 -1.37 -19.83
CA PRO A 616 13.56 -1.23 -18.41
C PRO A 616 12.46 -0.50 -17.61
N ALA A 617 11.71 0.43 -18.23
CA ALA A 617 10.63 1.14 -17.54
C ALA A 617 9.51 0.18 -17.16
N VAL A 618 9.08 -0.67 -18.09
CA VAL A 618 8.03 -1.68 -17.85
C VAL A 618 8.53 -2.77 -16.88
N TRP A 619 9.77 -3.22 -17.00
CA TRP A 619 10.37 -4.15 -16.03
C TRP A 619 10.40 -3.57 -14.61
N LEU A 620 10.89 -2.34 -14.45
CA LEU A 620 10.98 -1.70 -13.14
C LEU A 620 9.59 -1.40 -12.56
N ALA A 621 8.62 -1.03 -13.40
CA ALA A 621 7.22 -0.89 -13.01
C ALA A 621 6.70 -2.21 -12.41
N ALA A 622 6.88 -3.34 -13.11
CA ALA A 622 6.50 -4.66 -12.62
C ALA A 622 7.21 -5.01 -11.31
N PHE A 623 8.53 -4.80 -11.24
CA PHE A 623 9.33 -5.10 -10.05
C PHE A 623 8.81 -4.36 -8.82
N PHE A 624 8.56 -3.04 -8.93
CA PHE A 624 8.09 -2.24 -7.82
C PHE A 624 6.66 -2.60 -7.41
N ALA A 625 5.76 -2.80 -8.36
CA ALA A 625 4.38 -3.20 -8.06
C ALA A 625 4.30 -4.56 -7.36
N LEU A 626 5.09 -5.53 -7.82
CA LEU A 626 5.14 -6.87 -7.23
C LEU A 626 5.79 -6.84 -5.83
N ARG A 627 6.86 -6.07 -5.65
CA ARG A 627 7.48 -5.84 -4.34
C ARG A 627 6.49 -5.22 -3.36
N GLU A 628 5.75 -4.21 -3.81
CA GLU A 628 4.72 -3.53 -3.00
C GLU A 628 3.60 -4.48 -2.59
N ALA A 629 3.16 -5.35 -3.51
CA ALA A 629 2.16 -6.38 -3.25
C ALA A 629 2.64 -7.49 -2.30
N GLY A 630 3.91 -7.49 -1.91
CA GLY A 630 4.53 -8.58 -1.15
C GLY A 630 4.71 -9.86 -1.96
N ALA A 631 4.61 -9.80 -3.29
CA ALA A 631 4.83 -10.93 -4.19
C ALA A 631 6.33 -11.20 -4.38
N SER A 632 6.68 -12.44 -4.71
CA SER A 632 8.07 -12.80 -5.02
C SER A 632 8.38 -12.60 -6.50
N VAL A 633 9.56 -12.05 -6.80
CA VAL A 633 9.95 -11.61 -8.15
C VAL A 633 11.23 -12.31 -8.59
N VAL A 634 11.22 -12.81 -9.82
CA VAL A 634 12.38 -13.44 -10.47
C VAL A 634 12.70 -12.67 -11.75
N PRO A 635 13.69 -11.76 -11.74
CA PRO A 635 14.16 -11.12 -12.96
C PRO A 635 14.70 -12.16 -13.95
N VAL A 636 14.19 -12.12 -15.17
CA VAL A 636 14.70 -12.89 -16.30
C VAL A 636 15.38 -11.92 -17.27
N HIS A 637 16.58 -12.26 -17.73
CA HIS A 637 17.34 -11.41 -18.64
C HIS A 637 16.53 -11.18 -19.94
N PRO A 638 16.43 -9.94 -20.46
CA PRO A 638 15.56 -9.62 -21.60
C PRO A 638 15.89 -10.40 -22.88
N ALA A 639 17.16 -10.74 -23.10
CA ALA A 639 17.59 -11.55 -24.24
C ALA A 639 17.23 -13.04 -24.13
N SER A 640 16.54 -13.48 -23.07
CA SER A 640 16.19 -14.89 -22.88
C SER A 640 15.06 -15.29 -23.83
N PRO A 641 15.22 -16.37 -24.63
CA PRO A 641 14.12 -16.90 -25.44
C PRO A 641 12.95 -17.38 -24.56
N PRO A 642 11.70 -17.40 -25.06
CA PRO A 642 10.52 -17.76 -24.27
C PRO A 642 10.65 -19.12 -23.55
N ALA A 643 11.16 -20.14 -24.26
CA ALA A 643 11.37 -21.47 -23.68
C ALA A 643 12.42 -21.47 -22.55
N ALA A 644 13.44 -20.61 -22.63
CA ALA A 644 14.45 -20.48 -21.58
C ALA A 644 13.90 -19.71 -20.38
N ALA A 645 13.16 -18.62 -20.60
CA ALA A 645 12.48 -17.86 -19.57
C ALA A 645 11.51 -18.74 -18.77
N ARG A 646 10.74 -19.58 -19.46
CA ARG A 646 9.83 -20.55 -18.84
C ARG A 646 10.55 -21.58 -17.97
N ARG A 647 11.69 -22.12 -18.44
CA ARG A 647 12.51 -23.04 -17.64
C ARG A 647 13.06 -22.37 -16.39
N ILE A 648 13.52 -21.12 -16.49
CA ILE A 648 13.99 -20.34 -15.34
C ILE A 648 12.85 -20.15 -14.33
N ALA A 649 11.67 -19.75 -14.79
CA ALA A 649 10.50 -19.52 -13.94
C ALA A 649 10.08 -20.79 -13.16
N ILE A 650 10.01 -21.93 -13.85
CA ILE A 650 9.67 -23.22 -13.22
C ILE A 650 10.76 -23.64 -12.21
N ALA A 651 12.04 -23.54 -12.61
CA ALA A 651 13.15 -23.91 -11.73
C ALA A 651 13.24 -23.02 -10.48
N ALA A 652 12.82 -21.76 -10.58
CA ALA A 652 12.75 -20.84 -9.45
C ALA A 652 11.52 -21.05 -8.56
N GLY A 653 10.53 -21.85 -8.96
CA GLY A 653 9.28 -22.05 -8.20
C GLY A 653 8.28 -20.91 -8.38
N CYS A 654 8.27 -20.26 -9.55
CA CYS A 654 7.30 -19.21 -9.88
C CYS A 654 5.90 -19.78 -10.15
N SER A 655 4.88 -19.03 -9.73
CA SER A 655 3.48 -19.31 -10.08
C SER A 655 3.10 -18.81 -11.47
N HIS A 656 3.75 -17.75 -11.97
CA HIS A 656 3.44 -17.12 -13.25
C HIS A 656 4.70 -16.66 -13.99
N LEU A 657 4.62 -16.60 -15.32
CA LEU A 657 5.60 -15.97 -16.22
C LEU A 657 4.98 -14.77 -16.94
N ILE A 658 5.67 -13.63 -16.90
CA ILE A 658 5.38 -12.44 -17.70
C ILE A 658 6.48 -12.34 -18.76
N TYR A 659 6.11 -12.43 -20.04
CA TYR A 659 7.04 -12.38 -21.17
C TYR A 659 6.61 -11.32 -22.19
N GLY A 660 7.39 -10.24 -22.32
CA GLY A 660 6.99 -9.08 -23.13
C GLY A 660 5.65 -8.51 -22.67
N ASN A 661 4.80 -8.13 -23.64
CA ASN A 661 3.47 -7.55 -23.38
C ASN A 661 2.35 -8.60 -23.25
N ALA A 662 2.68 -9.90 -23.21
CA ALA A 662 1.70 -10.96 -23.13
C ALA A 662 1.01 -11.00 -21.75
N PRO A 663 -0.24 -11.50 -21.65
CA PRO A 663 -0.88 -11.77 -20.36
C PRO A 663 -0.07 -12.77 -19.53
N PRO A 664 -0.10 -12.68 -18.18
CA PRO A 664 0.64 -13.59 -17.33
C PRO A 664 0.28 -15.06 -17.61
N GLU A 665 1.28 -15.87 -17.95
CA GLU A 665 1.13 -17.30 -18.15
C GLU A 665 1.14 -18.00 -16.77
N PRO A 666 0.07 -18.71 -16.36
CA PRO A 666 0.11 -19.55 -15.17
C PRO A 666 1.04 -20.75 -15.39
N LEU A 667 1.89 -21.03 -14.42
CA LEU A 667 2.86 -22.13 -14.46
C LEU A 667 2.35 -23.35 -13.66
N PRO A 668 2.81 -24.57 -13.99
CA PRO A 668 2.45 -25.77 -13.23
C PRO A 668 2.86 -25.64 -11.76
N GLU A 669 2.07 -26.18 -10.84
CA GLU A 669 2.43 -26.23 -9.42
C GLU A 669 3.76 -26.99 -9.23
N SER A 670 4.76 -26.26 -8.72
CA SER A 670 6.05 -26.82 -8.34
C SER A 670 5.98 -27.42 -6.93
N ALA A 671 6.73 -28.50 -6.69
CA ALA A 671 6.88 -29.08 -5.34
C ALA A 671 7.56 -28.11 -4.33
N ALA A 672 8.18 -27.04 -4.82
CA ALA A 672 8.75 -25.96 -4.01
C ALA A 672 8.18 -24.62 -4.46
N THR A 673 7.25 -24.07 -3.68
CA THR A 673 6.68 -22.73 -3.85
C THR A 673 7.56 -21.69 -3.17
N LEU A 674 7.83 -20.57 -3.85
CA LEU A 674 8.53 -19.45 -3.24
C LEU A 674 7.70 -18.87 -2.09
N ALA A 675 8.38 -18.53 -0.98
CA ALA A 675 7.75 -17.76 0.08
C ALA A 675 7.46 -16.32 -0.42
N PRO A 676 6.47 -15.61 0.14
CA PRO A 676 6.18 -14.21 -0.20
C PRO A 676 7.36 -13.26 0.01
N GLY A 677 7.37 -12.15 -0.73
CA GLY A 677 8.27 -11.02 -0.50
C GLY A 677 9.76 -11.29 -0.75
N GLN A 678 10.09 -12.08 -1.77
CA GLN A 678 11.47 -12.44 -2.12
C GLN A 678 11.88 -11.93 -3.50
N LEU A 679 13.14 -11.49 -3.63
CA LEU A 679 13.81 -11.35 -4.93
C LEU A 679 14.69 -12.58 -5.15
N VAL A 680 14.44 -13.30 -6.24
CA VAL A 680 15.19 -14.52 -6.58
C VAL A 680 16.13 -14.26 -7.73
N GLN A 681 17.41 -14.60 -7.54
CA GLN A 681 18.45 -14.38 -8.53
C GLN A 681 19.02 -15.73 -8.97
N MET A 682 19.16 -15.91 -10.28
CA MET A 682 19.71 -17.14 -10.83
C MET A 682 21.23 -17.07 -10.81
N THR A 683 21.88 -18.05 -10.18
CA THR A 683 23.34 -18.15 -10.12
C THR A 683 23.82 -19.30 -10.98
N SER A 684 24.88 -19.07 -11.75
CA SER A 684 25.65 -20.14 -12.39
C SER A 684 26.45 -20.85 -11.31
N GLY A 685 25.82 -21.76 -10.57
CA GLY A 685 26.50 -22.53 -9.54
C GLY A 685 27.68 -23.31 -10.13
N THR A 686 28.60 -23.75 -9.27
CA THR A 686 29.78 -24.56 -9.64
C THR A 686 29.43 -25.94 -10.20
N THR A 687 28.14 -26.25 -10.41
CA THR A 687 27.61 -27.50 -10.96
C THR A 687 27.03 -27.36 -12.37
N GLY A 688 27.19 -26.21 -13.04
CA GLY A 688 26.77 -25.98 -14.44
C GLY A 688 25.29 -25.65 -14.65
N ALA A 689 24.38 -26.20 -13.83
CA ALA A 689 22.95 -25.83 -13.86
C ALA A 689 22.68 -24.56 -13.01
N PRO A 690 21.95 -23.55 -13.53
CA PRO A 690 21.58 -22.36 -12.76
C PRO A 690 20.76 -22.68 -11.52
N LYS A 691 21.13 -22.12 -10.36
CA LYS A 691 20.43 -22.32 -9.07
C LYS A 691 19.72 -21.03 -8.65
N PRO A 692 18.46 -21.10 -8.17
CA PRO A 692 17.77 -19.95 -7.62
C PRO A 692 18.30 -19.63 -6.22
N ILE A 693 18.69 -18.38 -5.99
CA ILE A 693 19.00 -17.84 -4.66
C ILE A 693 17.96 -16.79 -4.31
N ALA A 694 17.14 -17.11 -3.30
CA ALA A 694 16.12 -16.21 -2.79
C ALA A 694 16.65 -15.38 -1.62
N ARG A 695 16.39 -14.07 -1.67
CA ARG A 695 16.58 -13.14 -0.56
C ARG A 695 15.28 -12.39 -0.31
N THR A 696 14.88 -12.24 0.95
CA THR A 696 13.70 -11.43 1.28
C THR A 696 13.95 -9.96 0.96
N PHE A 697 12.91 -9.18 0.66
CA PHE A 697 13.07 -7.73 0.51
C PHE A 697 13.57 -7.05 1.79
N GLY A 698 13.29 -7.64 2.96
CA GLY A 698 13.87 -7.19 4.23
C GLY A 698 15.39 -7.39 4.31
N GLU A 699 15.91 -8.53 3.85
CA GLU A 699 17.36 -8.76 3.75
C GLU A 699 18.04 -7.72 2.85
N ILE A 700 17.43 -7.41 1.71
CA ILE A 700 17.97 -6.43 0.75
C ILE A 700 17.91 -5.03 1.34
N GLU A 701 16.87 -4.69 2.11
CA GLU A 701 16.75 -3.39 2.74
C GLU A 701 17.81 -3.18 3.84
N ASP A 702 18.08 -4.21 4.67
CA ASP A 702 19.19 -4.16 5.64
C ASP A 702 20.54 -3.98 4.95
N GLU A 703 20.76 -4.67 3.82
CA GLU A 703 21.94 -4.49 2.97
C GLU A 703 22.04 -3.04 2.48
N LEU A 704 20.96 -2.50 1.89
CA LEU A 704 20.92 -1.13 1.36
C LEU A 704 21.18 -0.08 2.46
N ALA A 705 20.56 -0.23 3.63
CA ALA A 705 20.76 0.67 4.76
C ALA A 705 22.23 0.65 5.23
N SER A 706 22.81 -0.55 5.38
CA SER A 706 24.21 -0.69 5.78
C SER A 706 25.18 -0.22 4.69
N TYR A 707 24.88 -0.46 3.41
CA TYR A 707 25.69 -0.04 2.28
C TYR A 707 25.74 1.47 2.16
N VAL A 708 24.58 2.14 2.24
CA VAL A 708 24.50 3.61 2.16
C VAL A 708 25.17 4.27 3.36
N ALA A 709 24.98 3.73 4.56
CA ALA A 709 25.60 4.28 5.77
C ALA A 709 27.14 4.13 5.78
N ALA A 710 27.67 3.03 5.25
CA ALA A 710 29.11 2.76 5.23
C ALA A 710 29.84 3.39 4.02
N PHE A 711 29.15 3.56 2.89
CA PHE A 711 29.73 4.07 1.65
C PHE A 711 29.16 5.44 1.30
N THR A 712 29.74 6.47 1.95
CA THR A 712 29.35 7.89 1.83
C THR A 712 30.11 8.64 0.72
N ALA A 713 31.19 8.09 0.17
CA ALA A 713 31.96 8.73 -0.90
C ALA A 713 31.12 9.18 -2.12
N PRO A 714 30.03 8.49 -2.52
CA PRO A 714 29.13 8.96 -3.59
C PRO A 714 28.10 10.02 -3.18
N GLU A 715 28.15 10.59 -1.97
CA GLU A 715 27.22 11.64 -1.56
C GLU A 715 27.24 12.84 -2.53
N GLY A 716 26.05 13.22 -2.99
CA GLY A 716 25.87 14.26 -4.01
C GLY A 716 26.32 13.88 -5.42
N MET A 717 26.65 12.60 -5.68
CA MET A 717 26.88 12.07 -7.04
C MET A 717 25.61 11.47 -7.62
N THR A 718 25.47 11.52 -8.94
CA THR A 718 24.33 10.95 -9.66
C THR A 718 24.65 9.53 -10.16
N PRO A 719 23.92 8.49 -9.73
CA PRO A 719 24.14 7.13 -10.23
C PRO A 719 23.78 7.02 -11.70
N VAL A 720 24.74 6.62 -12.53
CA VAL A 720 24.51 6.26 -13.94
C VAL A 720 24.61 4.75 -14.07
N VAL A 721 23.46 4.08 -14.22
CA VAL A 721 23.33 2.63 -14.23
C VAL A 721 23.38 2.12 -15.67
N ALA A 722 24.59 1.70 -16.10
CA ALA A 722 24.85 1.07 -17.38
C ALA A 722 25.12 -0.44 -17.21
N ALA A 723 24.25 -1.09 -16.42
CA ALA A 723 24.24 -2.52 -16.17
C ALA A 723 22.78 -3.01 -16.20
N PRO A 724 22.50 -4.28 -16.57
CA PRO A 724 21.14 -4.79 -16.58
C PRO A 724 20.46 -4.65 -15.21
N THR A 725 19.30 -4.00 -15.19
CA THR A 725 18.44 -3.87 -13.99
C THR A 725 17.69 -5.17 -13.68
N SER A 726 17.87 -6.22 -14.49
CA SER A 726 17.50 -7.61 -14.17
C SER A 726 18.59 -8.35 -13.37
N HIS A 727 19.73 -7.70 -13.08
CA HIS A 727 20.84 -8.28 -12.32
C HIS A 727 21.06 -7.49 -11.02
N SER A 728 21.56 -8.17 -9.97
CA SER A 728 21.74 -7.56 -8.63
C SER A 728 22.55 -6.28 -8.66
N TYR A 729 23.60 -6.25 -9.47
CA TYR A 729 24.50 -5.10 -9.55
C TYR A 729 23.81 -3.85 -10.11
N GLY A 730 23.06 -3.96 -11.20
CA GLY A 730 22.31 -2.83 -11.76
C GLY A 730 21.11 -2.44 -10.90
N LEU A 731 20.35 -3.43 -10.45
CA LEU A 731 19.15 -3.21 -9.64
C LEU A 731 19.46 -2.72 -8.23
N ILE A 732 20.19 -3.49 -7.43
CA ILE A 732 20.38 -3.22 -6.00
C ILE A 732 21.42 -2.10 -5.82
N CYS A 733 22.62 -2.27 -6.39
CA CYS A 733 23.74 -1.36 -6.11
C CYS A 733 23.66 -0.05 -6.90
N GLY A 734 23.22 -0.10 -8.16
CA GLY A 734 23.07 1.08 -9.00
C GLY A 734 21.78 1.83 -8.72
N LEU A 735 20.63 1.14 -8.87
CA LEU A 735 19.31 1.77 -8.81
C LEU A 735 18.82 1.96 -7.37
N LEU A 736 18.60 0.88 -6.60
CA LEU A 736 17.96 0.96 -5.28
C LEU A 736 18.85 1.70 -4.26
N ALA A 737 20.16 1.47 -4.27
CA ALA A 737 21.08 2.22 -3.38
C ALA A 737 21.21 3.70 -3.77
N GLY A 738 20.97 4.05 -5.04
CA GLY A 738 20.85 5.43 -5.50
C GLY A 738 19.60 6.10 -4.95
N LEU A 739 18.45 5.45 -5.14
CA LEU A 739 17.16 5.91 -4.58
C LEU A 739 17.21 6.04 -3.06
N LYS A 740 17.87 5.09 -2.37
CA LYS A 740 18.03 5.09 -0.92
C LYS A 740 18.84 6.29 -0.41
N ARG A 741 19.77 6.82 -1.22
CA ARG A 741 20.53 8.05 -0.95
C ARG A 741 19.74 9.33 -1.25
N GLY A 742 18.54 9.22 -1.80
CA GLY A 742 17.77 10.37 -2.29
C GLY A 742 18.27 10.90 -3.65
N ALA A 743 19.14 10.18 -4.35
CA ALA A 743 19.56 10.53 -5.70
C ALA A 743 18.54 10.03 -6.74
N MET A 744 18.50 10.66 -7.92
CA MET A 744 17.75 10.21 -9.09
C MET A 744 18.66 9.35 -9.97
N PRO A 745 18.56 8.01 -9.97
CA PRO A 745 19.41 7.18 -10.82
C PRO A 745 19.05 7.37 -12.30
N VAL A 746 20.06 7.34 -13.16
CA VAL A 746 19.94 7.43 -14.62
C VAL A 746 20.29 6.06 -15.22
N VAL A 747 19.28 5.32 -15.67
CA VAL A 747 19.43 4.02 -16.34
C VAL A 747 19.69 4.25 -17.83
N VAL A 748 20.81 3.71 -18.32
CA VAL A 748 21.26 3.85 -19.71
C VAL A 748 21.63 2.47 -20.25
N ARG A 749 21.18 2.13 -21.45
CA ARG A 749 21.59 0.87 -22.09
C ARG A 749 23.10 0.91 -22.48
N PRO A 750 23.88 -0.15 -22.21
CA PRO A 750 25.33 -0.16 -22.46
C PRO A 750 25.73 -0.56 -23.89
N ASP A 751 24.76 -0.74 -24.79
CA ASP A 751 24.95 -1.22 -26.17
C ASP A 751 25.76 -0.23 -27.03
N ASN A 752 25.73 1.06 -26.72
CA ASN A 752 26.46 2.09 -27.45
C ASN A 752 27.42 2.88 -26.53
N PRO A 753 28.72 2.53 -26.51
CA PRO A 753 29.72 3.21 -25.68
C PRO A 753 29.83 4.73 -25.93
N ARG A 754 29.63 5.20 -27.17
CA ARG A 754 29.65 6.64 -27.49
C ARG A 754 28.42 7.38 -26.95
N HIS A 755 27.27 6.71 -26.92
CA HIS A 755 26.08 7.27 -26.29
C HIS A 755 26.26 7.36 -24.77
N LEU A 756 26.81 6.31 -24.15
CA LEU A 756 27.10 6.30 -22.71
C LEU A 756 28.08 7.41 -22.30
N LEU A 757 29.16 7.65 -23.06
CA LEU A 757 30.07 8.78 -22.80
C LEU A 757 29.36 10.14 -22.87
N ARG A 758 28.47 10.33 -23.85
CA ARG A 758 27.67 11.57 -23.95
C ARG A 758 26.75 11.76 -22.74
N ARG A 759 26.03 10.70 -22.33
CA ARG A 759 25.17 10.76 -21.14
C ARG A 759 25.97 11.05 -19.87
N LEU A 760 27.16 10.48 -19.72
CA LEU A 760 28.05 10.78 -18.58
C LEU A 760 28.48 12.26 -18.56
N ALA A 761 28.68 12.88 -19.72
CA ALA A 761 29.04 14.30 -19.80
C ALA A 761 27.87 15.25 -19.48
N GLU A 762 26.63 14.81 -19.69
CA GLU A 762 25.40 15.58 -19.42
C GLU A 762 24.94 15.51 -17.96
N VAL A 763 25.38 14.48 -17.23
CA VAL A 763 25.03 14.25 -15.83
C VAL A 763 26.02 14.95 -14.92
N GLU A 764 25.52 15.70 -13.93
CA GLU A 764 26.38 16.32 -12.93
C GLU A 764 26.94 15.26 -11.97
N ARG A 765 28.28 15.26 -11.83
CA ARG A 765 29.05 14.37 -10.93
C ARG A 765 28.59 12.90 -11.02
N PRO A 766 28.73 12.24 -12.19
CA PRO A 766 28.22 10.90 -12.39
C PRO A 766 29.07 9.85 -11.65
N VAL A 767 28.41 8.83 -11.10
CA VAL A 767 29.04 7.58 -10.70
C VAL A 767 28.51 6.45 -11.59
N LEU A 768 29.38 5.95 -12.47
CA LEU A 768 29.05 4.91 -13.44
C LEU A 768 29.04 3.52 -12.80
N TYR A 769 27.92 2.82 -12.87
CA TYR A 769 27.80 1.39 -12.54
C TYR A 769 27.75 0.58 -13.83
N THR A 770 28.83 -0.14 -14.14
CA THR A 770 28.91 -0.96 -15.37
C THR A 770 29.86 -2.14 -15.20
N SER A 771 29.93 -3.03 -16.20
CA SER A 771 30.82 -4.19 -16.15
C SER A 771 32.28 -3.79 -16.37
N PRO A 772 33.25 -4.55 -15.81
CA PRO A 772 34.68 -4.34 -16.06
C PRO A 772 35.06 -4.17 -17.55
N ALA A 773 34.44 -4.97 -18.44
CA ALA A 773 34.73 -4.94 -19.87
C ALA A 773 34.24 -3.64 -20.56
N VAL A 774 33.06 -3.15 -20.18
CA VAL A 774 32.54 -1.86 -20.67
C VAL A 774 33.42 -0.73 -20.15
N LEU A 775 33.80 -0.77 -18.87
CA LEU A 775 34.67 0.23 -18.27
C LEU A 775 36.04 0.33 -18.96
N HIS A 776 36.65 -0.83 -19.26
CA HIS A 776 37.90 -0.89 -20.02
C HIS A 776 37.74 -0.32 -21.43
N THR A 777 36.63 -0.64 -22.11
CA THR A 777 36.32 -0.10 -23.45
C THR A 777 36.21 1.42 -23.43
N LEU A 778 35.47 1.97 -22.46
CA LEU A 778 35.32 3.42 -22.30
C LEU A 778 36.66 4.10 -22.01
N ALA A 779 37.48 3.52 -21.13
CA ALA A 779 38.81 4.05 -20.79
C ALA A 779 39.71 4.19 -22.03
N ARG A 780 39.60 3.28 -23.01
CA ARG A 780 40.35 3.33 -24.27
C ARG A 780 39.79 4.30 -25.31
N MET A 781 38.53 4.70 -25.18
CA MET A 781 37.85 5.60 -26.12
C MET A 781 37.97 7.08 -25.75
N LEU A 782 38.32 7.38 -24.49
CA LEU A 782 38.55 8.75 -24.02
C LEU A 782 39.76 9.37 -24.73
N SER A 783 39.64 10.65 -25.09
CA SER A 783 40.66 11.39 -25.82
C SER A 783 41.42 12.36 -24.92
N GLY A 784 42.69 12.63 -25.21
CA GLY A 784 43.50 13.58 -24.44
C GLY A 784 43.53 13.27 -22.94
N ASP A 785 43.19 14.26 -22.10
CA ASP A 785 43.13 14.18 -20.64
C ASP A 785 41.70 13.95 -20.09
N GLU A 786 40.74 13.56 -20.94
CA GLU A 786 39.37 13.28 -20.51
C GLU A 786 39.32 12.17 -19.45
N ARG A 787 38.47 12.36 -18.43
CA ARG A 787 38.26 11.43 -17.33
C ARG A 787 36.78 11.29 -16.99
N ILE A 788 36.37 10.09 -16.58
CA ILE A 788 35.05 9.87 -15.97
C ILE A 788 35.11 10.27 -14.49
N HIS A 789 34.11 10.99 -13.99
CA HIS A 789 34.09 11.53 -12.62
C HIS A 789 34.21 10.43 -11.56
N ALA A 790 33.35 9.41 -11.62
CA ALA A 790 33.42 8.25 -10.74
C ALA A 790 32.93 6.99 -11.44
N ALA A 791 33.43 5.83 -11.04
CA ALA A 791 32.89 4.54 -11.45
C ALA A 791 32.98 3.52 -10.32
N MET A 792 31.97 2.66 -10.23
CA MET A 792 31.97 1.48 -9.39
C MET A 792 32.32 0.26 -10.24
N THR A 793 33.22 -0.61 -9.76
CA THR A 793 33.45 -1.93 -10.34
C THR A 793 33.04 -3.04 -9.35
N SER A 794 32.57 -4.17 -9.87
CA SER A 794 32.16 -5.32 -9.06
C SER A 794 32.24 -6.62 -9.84
N GLY A 795 32.46 -7.73 -9.13
CA GLY A 795 32.45 -9.08 -9.70
C GLY A 795 33.86 -9.62 -9.95
N THR A 796 34.21 -9.82 -11.22
CA THR A 796 35.49 -10.41 -11.61
C THR A 796 36.63 -9.46 -11.31
N LEU A 797 37.70 -9.99 -10.70
CA LEU A 797 38.90 -9.23 -10.40
C LEU A 797 39.55 -8.75 -11.70
N LEU A 798 39.88 -7.46 -11.76
CA LEU A 798 40.48 -6.86 -12.94
C LEU A 798 41.92 -7.39 -13.13
N PRO A 799 42.30 -7.83 -14.35
CA PRO A 799 43.71 -8.01 -14.69
C PRO A 799 44.47 -6.71 -14.48
N GLU A 800 45.72 -6.77 -14.03
CA GLU A 800 46.47 -5.57 -13.65
C GLU A 800 46.58 -4.52 -14.77
N PRO A 801 46.84 -4.89 -16.06
CA PRO A 801 46.87 -3.89 -17.13
C PRO A 801 45.51 -3.24 -17.41
N TRP A 802 44.41 -3.97 -17.20
CA TRP A 802 43.07 -3.39 -17.33
C TRP A 802 42.80 -2.43 -16.18
N PHE A 803 43.19 -2.80 -14.97
CA PHE A 803 43.07 -1.97 -13.78
C PHE A 803 43.81 -0.64 -13.96
N GLU A 804 45.08 -0.66 -14.37
CA GLU A 804 45.88 0.55 -14.61
C GLU A 804 45.27 1.45 -15.70
N ALA A 805 44.85 0.86 -16.83
CA ALA A 805 44.20 1.60 -17.91
C ALA A 805 42.91 2.29 -17.45
N ILE A 806 42.10 1.61 -16.64
CA ILE A 806 40.86 2.14 -16.05
C ILE A 806 41.18 3.21 -15.00
N ARG A 807 42.09 2.92 -14.06
CA ARG A 807 42.44 3.80 -12.96
C ARG A 807 42.96 5.13 -13.46
N GLY A 808 43.79 5.14 -14.51
CA GLY A 808 44.30 6.38 -15.12
C GLY A 808 43.25 7.28 -15.76
N ARG A 809 42.04 6.76 -16.03
CA ARG A 809 40.96 7.44 -16.78
C ARG A 809 39.73 7.78 -15.94
N ILE A 810 39.77 7.50 -14.64
CA ILE A 810 38.64 7.71 -13.72
C ILE A 810 39.13 8.52 -12.54
N THR A 811 38.40 9.57 -12.13
CA THR A 811 38.83 10.37 -10.98
C THR A 811 38.64 9.59 -9.68
N ASN A 812 37.43 9.08 -9.44
CA ASN A 812 37.09 8.28 -8.26
C ASN A 812 36.74 6.83 -8.68
N LEU A 813 37.70 5.90 -8.55
CA LEU A 813 37.47 4.49 -8.80
C LEU A 813 37.09 3.79 -7.50
N PHE A 814 35.88 3.24 -7.47
CA PHE A 814 35.33 2.49 -6.36
C PHE A 814 35.23 1.01 -6.74
N GLN A 815 35.30 0.14 -5.73
CA GLN A 815 35.18 -1.29 -5.92
C GLN A 815 34.30 -1.89 -4.83
N GLN A 816 33.53 -2.92 -5.17
CA GLN A 816 32.72 -3.65 -4.20
C GLN A 816 32.76 -5.15 -4.46
N TYR A 817 32.67 -5.92 -3.39
CA TYR A 817 32.68 -7.38 -3.37
C TYR A 817 31.41 -7.93 -2.74
N GLY A 818 30.88 -9.02 -3.28
CA GLY A 818 29.66 -9.65 -2.77
C GLY A 818 29.28 -10.94 -3.49
N THR A 819 28.31 -11.66 -2.93
CA THR A 819 27.76 -12.89 -3.51
C THR A 819 26.24 -12.80 -3.69
N SER A 820 25.65 -13.73 -4.44
CA SER A 820 24.18 -13.76 -4.61
C SER A 820 23.45 -14.09 -3.30
N GLU A 821 24.11 -14.84 -2.41
CA GLU A 821 23.62 -15.30 -1.12
C GLU A 821 23.71 -14.25 -0.01
N SER A 822 24.59 -13.27 -0.13
CA SER A 822 24.82 -12.29 0.94
C SER A 822 24.68 -10.83 0.51
N GLY A 823 24.58 -10.58 -0.80
CA GLY A 823 24.64 -9.22 -1.32
C GLY A 823 26.07 -8.68 -1.27
N VAL A 824 26.21 -7.36 -1.18
CA VAL A 824 27.50 -6.72 -0.97
C VAL A 824 28.04 -7.09 0.41
N ILE A 825 29.29 -7.56 0.43
CA ILE A 825 30.05 -7.91 1.63
C ILE A 825 30.99 -6.77 2.01
N ALA A 826 31.71 -6.20 1.05
CA ALA A 826 32.72 -5.17 1.29
C ALA A 826 32.72 -4.09 0.20
N VAL A 827 33.11 -2.87 0.58
CA VAL A 827 33.22 -1.72 -0.32
C VAL A 827 34.54 -0.99 -0.09
N ASN A 828 35.21 -0.65 -1.19
CA ASN A 828 36.41 0.16 -1.25
C ASN A 828 36.11 1.52 -1.89
N PRO A 829 36.13 2.63 -1.11
CA PRO A 829 35.88 3.97 -1.62
C PRO A 829 37.09 4.58 -2.36
N GLN A 830 38.25 3.93 -2.34
CA GLN A 830 39.44 4.39 -3.05
C GLN A 830 40.28 3.19 -3.49
N THR A 831 39.96 2.65 -4.66
CA THR A 831 40.63 1.43 -5.14
C THR A 831 42.01 1.75 -5.68
N GLU A 832 43.04 1.32 -4.94
CA GLU A 832 44.46 1.41 -5.35
C GLU A 832 45.01 0.11 -5.93
N ARG A 833 44.43 -1.04 -5.55
CA ARG A 833 44.78 -2.36 -6.10
C ARG A 833 43.53 -3.13 -6.46
N SER A 834 43.63 -3.91 -7.53
CA SER A 834 42.53 -4.74 -8.03
C SER A 834 42.00 -5.75 -7.00
N ALA A 835 42.84 -6.25 -6.09
CA ALA A 835 42.49 -7.25 -5.09
C ALA A 835 41.89 -6.68 -3.78
N ASP A 836 41.98 -5.37 -3.57
CA ASP A 836 41.53 -4.72 -2.34
C ASP A 836 40.02 -4.44 -2.42
N MET A 837 39.23 -5.27 -1.75
CA MET A 837 37.76 -5.21 -1.76
C MET A 837 37.20 -4.18 -0.77
N GLY A 838 38.03 -3.69 0.14
CA GLY A 838 37.71 -2.63 1.09
C GLY A 838 37.14 -3.13 2.41
N ALA A 839 36.41 -2.26 3.11
CA ALA A 839 35.88 -2.55 4.43
C ALA A 839 34.62 -3.42 4.33
N VAL A 840 34.51 -4.41 5.22
CA VAL A 840 33.30 -5.23 5.36
C VAL A 840 32.15 -4.37 5.88
N LEU A 841 30.96 -4.52 5.27
CA LEU A 841 29.78 -3.73 5.64
C LEU A 841 29.33 -4.04 7.08
N PRO A 842 28.88 -3.03 7.86
CA PRO A 842 28.56 -3.18 9.29
C PRO A 842 27.54 -4.28 9.66
N HIS A 843 26.61 -4.61 8.76
CA HIS A 843 25.63 -5.67 9.01
C HIS A 843 26.20 -7.09 8.89
N HIS A 844 27.42 -7.25 8.34
CA HIS A 844 28.10 -8.53 8.22
C HIS A 844 29.21 -8.66 9.26
N ARG A 845 29.43 -9.90 9.70
CA ARG A 845 30.59 -10.27 10.55
C ARG A 845 31.35 -11.42 9.91
N LEU A 846 32.63 -11.23 9.61
CA LEU A 846 33.51 -12.33 9.22
C LEU A 846 33.63 -13.33 10.38
N LEU A 847 33.56 -14.62 10.07
CA LEU A 847 33.69 -15.69 11.07
C LEU A 847 35.15 -16.01 11.36
N GLU A 848 36.04 -15.79 10.39
CA GLU A 848 37.46 -16.08 10.44
C GLU A 848 38.22 -14.98 9.70
N ASP A 849 39.37 -14.55 10.24
CA ASP A 849 40.28 -13.62 9.59
C ASP A 849 41.53 -14.39 9.13
N GLY A 850 41.72 -14.52 7.82
CA GLY A 850 42.94 -15.09 7.25
C GLY A 850 44.10 -14.10 7.26
N SER A 851 45.31 -14.60 7.04
CA SER A 851 46.50 -13.78 6.77
C SER A 851 46.98 -13.99 5.34
N ARG A 852 47.91 -13.14 4.86
CA ARG A 852 48.48 -13.26 3.51
C ARG A 852 49.09 -14.64 3.25
N ASP A 853 49.76 -15.21 4.27
CA ASP A 853 50.44 -16.51 4.16
C ASP A 853 49.52 -17.70 4.46
N ALA A 854 48.36 -17.45 5.09
CA ALA A 854 47.35 -18.44 5.42
C ALA A 854 45.94 -17.87 5.13
N PRO A 855 45.58 -17.70 3.84
CA PRO A 855 44.26 -17.22 3.47
C PRO A 855 43.19 -18.26 3.82
N VAL A 856 42.01 -17.78 4.19
CA VAL A 856 40.88 -18.63 4.60
C VAL A 856 39.69 -18.38 3.68
N GLU A 857 38.71 -19.29 3.73
CA GLU A 857 37.44 -19.04 3.07
C GLU A 857 36.76 -17.83 3.71
N ILE A 858 36.30 -16.89 2.88
CA ILE A 858 35.50 -15.75 3.33
C ILE A 858 34.13 -16.30 3.77
N ARG A 859 33.97 -16.49 5.07
CA ARG A 859 32.73 -16.95 5.72
C ARG A 859 32.19 -15.83 6.58
N LEU A 860 30.89 -15.57 6.47
CA LEU A 860 30.24 -14.47 7.16
C LEU A 860 28.96 -14.90 7.87
N ALA A 861 28.71 -14.28 9.03
CA ALA A 861 27.41 -14.25 9.68
C ALA A 861 26.70 -12.95 9.31
N THR A 862 25.50 -13.07 8.77
CA THR A 862 24.56 -11.97 8.54
C THR A 862 23.49 -11.99 9.66
N PRO A 863 22.62 -10.97 9.77
CA PRO A 863 21.47 -11.00 10.68
C PRO A 863 20.47 -12.12 10.36
N TRP A 864 20.60 -12.74 9.19
CA TRP A 864 19.63 -13.65 8.59
C TRP A 864 20.14 -15.08 8.46
N ARG A 865 21.45 -15.26 8.18
CA ARG A 865 22.06 -16.58 7.95
C ARG A 865 23.59 -16.52 8.01
N THR A 866 24.21 -17.69 8.10
CA THR A 866 25.64 -17.85 7.82
C THR A 866 25.85 -18.18 6.35
N VAL A 867 26.80 -17.52 5.70
CA VAL A 867 27.14 -17.72 4.28
C VAL A 867 28.60 -18.14 4.16
N ALA A 868 28.84 -19.22 3.42
CA ALA A 868 30.16 -19.67 2.98
C ALA A 868 30.28 -19.31 1.49
N THR A 869 31.16 -18.36 1.16
CA THR A 869 31.23 -17.78 -0.19
C THR A 869 31.92 -18.69 -1.20
N ARG A 870 32.70 -19.67 -0.73
CA ARG A 870 33.67 -20.44 -1.52
C ARG A 870 34.78 -19.60 -2.15
N ASP A 871 34.98 -18.38 -1.67
CA ASP A 871 36.01 -17.47 -2.13
C ASP A 871 37.09 -17.35 -1.03
N LEU A 872 38.37 -17.40 -1.42
CA LEU A 872 39.52 -17.27 -0.53
C LEU A 872 39.94 -15.80 -0.41
N GLY A 873 40.24 -15.39 0.81
CA GLY A 873 40.76 -14.06 1.09
C GLY A 873 41.42 -13.98 2.46
N TYR A 874 41.88 -12.78 2.76
CA TYR A 874 42.47 -12.45 4.06
C TYR A 874 42.15 -10.99 4.41
N ARG A 875 42.43 -10.61 5.66
CA ARG A 875 42.24 -9.24 6.12
C ARG A 875 43.58 -8.57 6.37
N ALA A 876 43.79 -7.39 5.79
CA ALA A 876 44.96 -6.55 6.03
C ALA A 876 44.52 -5.13 6.35
N ASP A 877 44.90 -4.62 7.52
CA ASP A 877 44.62 -3.26 7.98
C ASP A 877 43.14 -2.85 7.83
N GLY A 878 42.23 -3.77 8.18
CA GLY A 878 40.78 -3.56 8.08
C GLY A 878 40.19 -3.77 6.69
N THR A 879 41.01 -3.90 5.65
CA THR A 879 40.63 -4.17 4.26
C THR A 879 40.54 -5.67 4.00
N LEU A 880 39.43 -6.10 3.40
CA LEU A 880 39.27 -7.45 2.87
C LEU A 880 40.00 -7.55 1.53
N VAL A 881 40.90 -8.51 1.40
CA VAL A 881 41.62 -8.82 0.16
C VAL A 881 41.10 -10.13 -0.40
N PHE A 882 40.62 -10.11 -1.65
CA PHE A 882 40.21 -11.31 -2.36
C PHE A 882 41.40 -11.91 -3.11
N LEU A 883 41.55 -13.24 -3.07
CA LEU A 883 42.61 -13.94 -3.80
C LEU A 883 42.08 -14.77 -4.99
N SER A 884 41.24 -15.76 -4.72
CA SER A 884 40.77 -16.72 -5.72
C SER A 884 39.49 -17.40 -5.25
N ARG A 885 38.74 -18.01 -6.18
CA ARG A 885 37.68 -18.95 -5.80
C ARG A 885 38.33 -20.28 -5.40
N LEU A 886 37.83 -20.93 -4.34
CA LEU A 886 38.30 -22.25 -3.91
C LEU A 886 38.27 -23.26 -5.08
N ASP A 887 37.21 -23.19 -5.88
CA ASP A 887 37.00 -24.08 -7.02
C ASP A 887 37.96 -23.86 -8.20
N ASP A 888 38.60 -22.68 -8.28
CA ASP A 888 39.50 -22.28 -9.36
C ASP A 888 40.98 -22.38 -8.95
N THR A 889 41.29 -22.53 -7.66
CA THR A 889 42.65 -22.78 -7.17
C THR A 889 43.20 -24.08 -7.77
N ILE A 890 44.41 -24.00 -8.31
CA ILE A 890 45.09 -25.14 -8.95
C ILE A 890 46.06 -25.73 -7.93
N ASN A 891 45.98 -27.03 -7.66
CA ASN A 891 46.86 -27.69 -6.71
C ASN A 891 47.95 -28.48 -7.44
N VAL A 892 49.15 -27.89 -7.51
CA VAL A 892 50.31 -28.51 -8.17
C VAL A 892 51.18 -29.16 -7.10
N ALA A 893 51.12 -30.48 -7.00
CA ALA A 893 51.90 -31.27 -6.04
C ALA A 893 51.76 -30.82 -4.56
N GLY A 894 50.56 -30.42 -4.15
CA GLY A 894 50.26 -29.93 -2.79
C GLY A 894 50.43 -28.42 -2.62
N LEU A 895 50.94 -27.70 -3.62
CA LEU A 895 51.12 -26.26 -3.60
C LEU A 895 49.97 -25.57 -4.32
N ASN A 896 49.36 -24.57 -3.67
CA ASN A 896 48.30 -23.78 -4.25
C ASN A 896 48.86 -22.78 -5.25
N VAL A 897 48.35 -22.84 -6.47
CA VAL A 897 48.57 -21.82 -7.51
C VAL A 897 47.27 -21.05 -7.70
N PHE A 898 47.35 -19.74 -7.55
CA PHE A 898 46.23 -18.84 -7.82
C PHE A 898 46.29 -18.41 -9.30
N PRO A 899 45.27 -18.72 -10.12
CA PRO A 899 45.29 -18.41 -11.55
C PRO A 899 45.63 -16.96 -11.88
N LYS A 900 45.18 -16.02 -11.05
CA LYS A 900 45.42 -14.60 -11.27
C LYS A 900 46.91 -14.22 -11.26
N GLU A 901 47.73 -14.84 -10.39
CA GLU A 901 49.17 -14.54 -10.36
C GLU A 901 49.84 -14.92 -11.69
N VAL A 902 49.43 -16.06 -12.25
CA VAL A 902 49.88 -16.51 -13.57
C VAL A 902 49.39 -15.57 -14.66
N GLU A 903 48.12 -15.20 -14.62
CA GLU A 903 47.49 -14.28 -15.58
C GLU A 903 48.16 -12.91 -15.57
N ASP A 904 48.40 -12.31 -14.41
CA ASP A 904 49.05 -10.99 -14.29
C ASP A 904 50.49 -11.03 -14.81
N ALA A 905 51.24 -12.10 -14.50
CA ALA A 905 52.59 -12.28 -15.03
C ALA A 905 52.60 -12.37 -16.57
N VAL A 906 51.67 -13.12 -17.15
CA VAL A 906 51.53 -13.29 -18.60
C VAL A 906 51.03 -11.99 -19.26
N MET A 907 50.06 -11.31 -18.65
CA MET A 907 49.47 -10.06 -19.14
C MET A 907 50.46 -8.89 -19.12
N ALA A 908 51.52 -8.97 -18.31
CA ALA A 908 52.64 -8.02 -18.34
C ALA A 908 53.57 -8.21 -19.55
N MET A 909 53.46 -9.33 -20.28
CA MET A 909 54.30 -9.62 -21.43
C MET A 909 53.91 -8.77 -22.66
N PRO A 910 54.86 -8.10 -23.32
CA PRO A 910 54.56 -7.33 -24.54
C PRO A 910 53.89 -8.19 -25.62
N GLY A 911 52.76 -7.70 -26.14
CA GLY A 911 52.00 -8.36 -27.21
C GLY A 911 50.85 -9.26 -26.74
N VAL A 912 50.70 -9.48 -25.43
CA VAL A 912 49.53 -10.18 -24.85
C VAL A 912 48.48 -9.15 -24.42
N THR A 913 47.21 -9.39 -24.77
CA THR A 913 46.09 -8.47 -24.49
C THR A 913 45.00 -9.05 -23.59
N ASP A 914 44.93 -10.38 -23.46
CA ASP A 914 44.04 -11.09 -22.52
C ASP A 914 44.64 -12.46 -22.20
N ALA A 915 44.46 -12.98 -20.98
CA ALA A 915 45.01 -14.26 -20.55
C ALA A 915 44.14 -14.92 -19.47
N VAL A 916 44.03 -16.25 -19.51
CA VAL A 916 43.29 -17.06 -18.53
C VAL A 916 44.07 -18.32 -18.21
N ALA A 917 44.39 -18.50 -16.92
CA ALA A 917 44.95 -19.72 -16.38
C ALA A 917 43.85 -20.64 -15.83
N PHE A 918 44.00 -21.93 -16.03
CA PHE A 918 43.06 -22.95 -15.57
C PHE A 918 43.79 -24.27 -15.24
N ARG A 919 43.16 -25.14 -14.46
CA ARG A 919 43.72 -26.46 -14.13
C ARG A 919 43.54 -27.45 -15.28
N VAL A 920 44.56 -28.26 -15.49
CA VAL A 920 44.50 -29.51 -16.27
C VAL A 920 45.02 -30.66 -15.42
N ALA A 921 44.48 -31.86 -15.63
CA ALA A 921 44.92 -33.05 -14.91
C ALA A 921 46.35 -33.44 -15.35
N ASP A 922 47.20 -33.78 -14.38
CA ASP A 922 48.57 -34.26 -14.62
C ASP A 922 48.82 -35.55 -13.83
N PRO A 923 49.28 -36.64 -14.47
CA PRO A 923 49.48 -37.93 -13.81
C PRO A 923 50.46 -37.93 -12.64
N PHE A 924 51.36 -36.94 -12.54
CA PHE A 924 52.43 -36.90 -11.54
C PHE A 924 52.22 -35.80 -10.49
N ALA A 925 51.77 -34.63 -10.91
CA ALA A 925 51.54 -33.48 -10.04
C ALA A 925 50.09 -33.38 -9.52
N GLY A 926 49.20 -34.26 -9.99
CA GLY A 926 47.75 -34.18 -9.76
C GLY A 926 47.11 -33.17 -10.70
N GLU A 927 47.46 -31.90 -10.54
CA GLU A 927 47.07 -30.82 -11.44
C GLU A 927 48.30 -30.05 -11.94
N ARG A 928 48.16 -29.42 -13.10
CA ARG A 928 49.10 -28.41 -13.62
C ARG A 928 48.36 -27.18 -14.14
N VAL A 929 49.10 -26.09 -14.24
CA VAL A 929 48.64 -24.83 -14.83
C VAL A 929 48.61 -24.95 -16.35
N ALA A 930 47.47 -24.69 -16.98
CA ALA A 930 47.34 -24.43 -18.40
C ALA A 930 46.93 -22.97 -18.63
N LEU A 931 47.25 -22.45 -19.80
CA LEU A 931 47.05 -21.04 -20.14
C LEU A 931 46.41 -20.88 -21.52
N VAL A 932 45.39 -20.05 -21.63
CA VAL A 932 44.90 -19.54 -22.92
C VAL A 932 45.10 -18.03 -22.94
N TYR A 933 45.64 -17.48 -24.03
CA TYR A 933 45.90 -16.04 -24.16
C TYR A 933 45.50 -15.51 -25.54
N SER A 934 45.27 -14.20 -25.64
CA SER A 934 45.05 -13.48 -26.90
C SER A 934 46.03 -12.32 -27.04
N GLY A 935 46.31 -11.89 -28.26
CA GLY A 935 47.30 -10.85 -28.53
C GLY A 935 47.63 -10.69 -30.02
N ASP A 936 48.37 -9.64 -30.35
CA ASP A 936 48.66 -9.25 -31.74
C ASP A 936 49.54 -10.28 -32.46
N ALA A 937 50.51 -10.86 -31.76
CA ALA A 937 51.43 -11.87 -32.28
C ALA A 937 51.42 -13.14 -31.41
N ARG A 938 51.77 -14.29 -32.00
CA ARG A 938 51.99 -15.52 -31.22
C ARG A 938 53.31 -15.37 -30.47
N VAL A 939 53.25 -15.59 -29.16
CA VAL A 939 54.44 -15.62 -28.31
C VAL A 939 55.05 -17.01 -28.42
N ASP A 940 56.37 -17.06 -28.62
CA ASP A 940 57.13 -18.31 -28.59
C ASP A 940 57.05 -18.96 -27.20
N GLU A 941 56.84 -20.28 -27.14
CA GLU A 941 56.58 -20.99 -25.88
C GLU A 941 57.78 -20.96 -24.93
N ALA A 942 59.01 -21.01 -25.46
CA ALA A 942 60.22 -20.87 -24.65
C ALA A 942 60.37 -19.44 -24.12
N ALA A 943 60.04 -18.42 -24.92
CA ALA A 943 60.02 -17.03 -24.48
C ALA A 943 58.95 -16.77 -23.40
N LEU A 944 57.74 -17.32 -23.55
CA LEU A 944 56.67 -17.24 -22.55
C LEU A 944 57.09 -17.90 -21.23
N ARG A 945 57.69 -19.09 -21.31
CA ARG A 945 58.15 -19.82 -20.13
C ARG A 945 59.30 -19.10 -19.42
N ALA A 946 60.25 -18.53 -20.16
CA ALA A 946 61.33 -17.72 -19.59
C ALA A 946 60.78 -16.47 -18.90
N TRP A 947 59.87 -15.74 -19.56
CA TRP A 947 59.20 -14.56 -19.00
C TRP A 947 58.48 -14.86 -17.69
N CYS A 948 57.69 -15.94 -17.66
CA CYS A 948 57.01 -16.41 -16.45
C CYS A 948 58.00 -16.88 -15.37
N GLY A 949 59.09 -17.54 -15.76
CA GLY A 949 60.13 -18.05 -14.85
C GLY A 949 60.88 -16.96 -14.06
N GLU A 950 60.94 -15.74 -14.58
CA GLU A 950 61.50 -14.59 -13.86
C GLU A 950 60.53 -14.01 -12.81
N ARG A 951 59.24 -14.35 -12.88
CA ARG A 951 58.16 -13.68 -12.12
C ARG A 951 57.35 -14.62 -11.23
N LEU A 952 57.38 -15.92 -11.50
CA LEU A 952 56.59 -16.96 -10.85
C LEU A 952 57.48 -18.09 -10.33
N ALA A 953 57.03 -18.77 -9.27
CA ALA A 953 57.69 -19.97 -8.78
C ALA A 953 57.50 -21.15 -9.77
N GLY A 954 58.40 -22.13 -9.72
CA GLY A 954 58.43 -23.22 -10.71
C GLY A 954 57.13 -24.04 -10.84
N HIS A 955 56.35 -24.17 -9.76
CA HIS A 955 55.07 -24.88 -9.76
C HIS A 955 53.90 -24.06 -10.34
N GLN A 956 54.05 -22.74 -10.49
CA GLN A 956 53.06 -21.83 -11.07
C GLN A 956 53.22 -21.67 -12.60
N LEU A 957 54.33 -22.16 -13.17
CA LEU A 957 54.60 -22.01 -14.59
C LEU A 957 53.58 -22.78 -15.44
N PRO A 958 52.98 -22.14 -16.48
CA PRO A 958 52.12 -22.84 -17.42
C PRO A 958 52.84 -24.04 -18.03
N ALA A 959 52.23 -25.21 -17.93
CA ALA A 959 52.73 -26.45 -18.50
C ALA A 959 52.40 -26.56 -20.00
N VAL A 960 51.27 -25.96 -20.40
CA VAL A 960 50.79 -25.88 -21.78
C VAL A 960 50.14 -24.50 -21.98
N SER A 961 50.24 -23.96 -23.19
CA SER A 961 49.60 -22.69 -23.54
C SER A 961 49.03 -22.67 -24.96
N ALA A 962 47.92 -21.98 -25.17
CA ALA A 962 47.33 -21.77 -26.50
C ALA A 962 46.97 -20.30 -26.75
N LYS A 963 47.24 -19.82 -27.96
CA LYS A 963 46.78 -18.52 -28.44
C LYS A 963 45.37 -18.67 -29.04
N VAL A 964 44.44 -17.82 -28.64
CA VAL A 964 43.09 -17.73 -29.21
C VAL A 964 42.85 -16.33 -29.80
N PRO A 965 41.96 -16.18 -30.80
CA PRO A 965 41.57 -14.87 -31.32
C PRO A 965 40.97 -13.95 -30.25
N ALA A 966 40.18 -14.52 -29.34
CA ALA A 966 39.64 -13.86 -28.16
C ALA A 966 39.38 -14.90 -27.08
N VAL A 967 39.61 -14.55 -25.81
CA VAL A 967 39.31 -15.43 -24.68
C VAL A 967 37.78 -15.63 -24.57
N PRO A 968 37.28 -16.88 -24.53
CA PRO A 968 35.85 -17.14 -24.37
C PRO A 968 35.30 -16.60 -23.05
N ARG A 969 34.22 -15.82 -23.12
CA ARG A 969 33.49 -15.27 -21.96
C ARG A 969 32.00 -15.57 -22.09
N GLN A 970 31.33 -15.73 -20.96
CA GLN A 970 29.87 -15.89 -20.90
C GLN A 970 29.16 -14.59 -21.29
N ALA A 971 27.85 -14.65 -21.56
CA ALA A 971 27.04 -13.48 -21.94
C ALA A 971 27.05 -12.33 -20.91
N ASN A 972 27.40 -12.63 -19.65
CA ASN A 972 27.57 -11.64 -18.58
C ASN A 972 29.02 -11.11 -18.45
N GLY A 973 29.91 -11.47 -19.38
CA GLY A 973 31.33 -11.07 -19.41
C GLY A 973 32.26 -11.90 -18.51
N LYS A 974 31.73 -12.85 -17.73
CA LYS A 974 32.53 -13.69 -16.81
C LYS A 974 33.24 -14.82 -17.56
N ILE A 975 34.35 -15.27 -17.00
CA ILE A 975 35.10 -16.43 -17.49
C ILE A 975 34.59 -17.69 -16.78
N ASN A 976 34.28 -18.74 -17.54
CA ASN A 976 34.06 -20.08 -17.00
C ASN A 976 35.28 -20.97 -17.28
N ARG A 977 36.14 -21.14 -16.28
CA ARG A 977 37.40 -21.90 -16.42
C ARG A 977 37.19 -23.38 -16.72
N ARG A 978 36.04 -23.94 -16.33
CA ARG A 978 35.72 -25.35 -16.62
C ARG A 978 35.30 -25.56 -18.06
N GLU A 979 34.50 -24.64 -18.62
CA GLU A 979 34.17 -24.65 -20.04
C GLU A 979 35.43 -24.47 -20.89
N ILE A 980 36.32 -23.53 -20.50
CA ILE A 980 37.62 -23.35 -21.17
C ILE A 980 38.48 -24.60 -21.05
N ALA A 981 38.60 -25.21 -19.87
CA ALA A 981 39.37 -26.44 -19.69
C ALA A 981 38.80 -27.61 -20.51
N ALA A 982 37.47 -27.74 -20.60
CA ALA A 982 36.81 -28.76 -21.41
C ALA A 982 37.04 -28.53 -22.92
N ALA A 983 36.89 -27.29 -23.38
CA ALA A 983 37.14 -26.92 -24.78
C ALA A 983 38.62 -27.06 -25.15
N PHE A 984 39.53 -26.72 -24.24
CA PHE A 984 40.97 -26.94 -24.40
C PHE A 984 41.30 -28.43 -24.51
N ALA A 985 40.73 -29.27 -23.63
CA ALA A 985 40.92 -30.72 -23.67
C ALA A 985 40.29 -31.39 -24.91
N ALA A 986 39.22 -30.80 -25.47
CA ALA A 986 38.59 -31.25 -26.71
C ALA A 986 39.34 -30.80 -27.98
N GLY A 987 40.33 -29.91 -27.86
CA GLY A 987 41.03 -29.30 -29.00
C GLY A 987 40.28 -28.15 -29.67
N ASP A 988 39.13 -27.74 -29.14
CA ASP A 988 38.27 -26.69 -29.71
C ASP A 988 38.87 -25.27 -29.57
N LEU A 989 39.91 -25.12 -28.75
CA LEU A 989 40.63 -23.86 -28.53
C LEU A 989 42.00 -23.80 -29.23
N GLU A 990 42.35 -24.83 -30.01
CA GLU A 990 43.48 -24.76 -30.93
C GLU A 990 42.96 -24.40 -32.32
N HIS A 991 43.16 -23.15 -32.76
CA HIS A 991 43.34 -22.73 -34.17
C HIS A 991 43.31 -21.20 -34.29
N ALA A 992 44.50 -20.61 -34.42
CA ALA A 992 44.83 -19.51 -35.33
C ALA A 992 46.35 -19.40 -35.47
#